data_AF-A0A395T6Z3-F1
#
_entry.id   AF-A0A395T6Z3-F1
#
_cell.length_a   1.000
_cell.length_b   1.000
_cell.length_c   1.000
_cell.angle_alpha   90.00
_cell.angle_beta   90.00
_cell.angle_gamma   90.00
#
_symmetry.space_group_name_H-M   'P 1'
#
loop_
_entity.id
_entity.type
_entity.pdbx_description
1 polymer ?
#
loop_
_entity_poly.entity_id
_entity_poly.type
_entity_poly.pdbx_seq_one_letter_code
_entity_poly.pdbx_strand_id
1 'polypeptide(L)'
;MSRLRSKVLPILAVSSLPSSHITTAPDISWTRVGSGKDHLLSELENLYWDGVKAELENIVRTLKVWQQSEYAQVSIEDEDDDHIHGFDTFLDQVSQEARAHAIRYAKMREKHAQRPKAWSIYSKPFLSKSTEDALKDSVADRISQQVSDGIKRDVRREIKAVTKLSGIENRAWMLLQAAGFLDIEKLIEHRPPPEMFGFWKRPAIPQLALSNVKDDGTPTFEPLRCMRKQCKKVVRGSMFVHDKDDSDPGIICEECYRNHYYGKDSYIKAYKHCILSESITAEMSRKICSCLGPREDDNDGESENLFPIDKPERHRNAGILEKETCKLLQLGDTIALAKYHGLQNSVGVKPRSPKDAEKAEKKTNAGRGMSGPHSENQNNRLLGYKAGDSDFEEEKELERKPEAGGRNRRLKALKTVQHMSLHGNDRSPASSNVSVAEEAAEDTDVPLFFRGYAEKYPYGNVHMALRVGPIVIENGVSHTKGGALVSLREMPVFQERFHLQTMPDRDLAIGASDRLIWKRQRQAIGRKRYKAMMKQVVGVPFSGSDTLSRDQELSVVHDILTACEQPFDDPGLPTTDQLKLLDSALEPALTKLKALLGSRLKVYLGSISERLLNKDVKLAWSATNNNCQTFCSSLIDKTIFGPLVNGESLGSSKDASPLYTMSFVCPDEGYKKSRGVRTKFDVPFGLTEEYLLRFHFGRHDEADIIDTYQEYWYDWGAFGSTLYRYQDLYPWDCTEAYGRYPTKCGDCNLAKHVWAFPFDSWSISSHHLSRDRHMYAPALTDKTLTAVGQDATPSSWMRNRLSVLSAMSTLHRAATAMAHSLKFQKATAWLHKGPSHTLLDPSLSRVKLGGIHRAQPCSHYFEAGVYNHYFIAPWATLTRRKQVQAYELQRDGRVKLPDIPSLSRKRRFARHTEMSESNYPDFSGQSTLLQSDDTVFVIPPCHHHIGMDRVDGCQSDSHFTPTSETPAHICASGCGSSTRNTAECASGETIKAAEMATAAASAVAATSSASYSSCGGGGSSCGGSSSCGGGGGGSSCGSS
;
A
#
# COMPACT_ATOMS: atom_id res chain seq x y z
N MET A 1 18.72 -58.05 37.95
CA MET A 1 17.32 -57.67 37.64
C MET A 1 17.12 -56.16 37.77
N SER A 2 17.48 -55.36 36.75
CA SER A 2 17.38 -53.88 36.84
C SER A 2 17.20 -53.15 35.49
N ARG A 3 16.64 -53.81 34.45
CA ARG A 3 16.51 -53.25 33.09
C ARG A 3 15.10 -53.31 32.46
N LEU A 4 14.04 -53.35 33.28
CA LEU A 4 12.65 -53.50 32.81
C LEU A 4 11.62 -52.54 33.48
N ARG A 5 12.05 -51.39 34.02
CA ARG A 5 11.15 -50.39 34.65
C ARG A 5 11.16 -48.99 34.03
N SER A 6 11.86 -48.75 32.92
CA SER A 6 12.07 -47.41 32.34
C SER A 6 11.44 -47.18 30.95
N LYS A 7 10.38 -47.93 30.58
CA LYS A 7 9.71 -47.82 29.27
C LYS A 7 8.17 -47.84 29.32
N VAL A 8 7.56 -47.28 30.37
CA VAL A 8 6.09 -47.12 30.44
C VAL A 8 5.76 -45.72 30.95
N LEU A 9 5.03 -44.96 30.11
CA LEU A 9 4.52 -43.59 30.29
C LEU A 9 5.58 -42.46 30.25
N PRO A 10 5.24 -41.27 29.69
CA PRO A 10 3.89 -40.75 29.42
C PRO A 10 3.44 -40.85 27.95
N ILE A 11 2.48 -41.74 27.69
CA ILE A 11 1.55 -41.65 26.54
C ILE A 11 0.15 -41.32 27.11
N LEU A 12 0.07 -40.25 27.91
CA LEU A 12 -1.19 -39.66 28.42
C LEU A 12 -0.98 -38.16 28.74
N ALA A 13 -0.57 -37.38 27.74
CA ALA A 13 -0.58 -35.91 27.79
C ALA A 13 -0.65 -35.24 26.40
N VAL A 14 -1.15 -35.93 25.37
CA VAL A 14 -1.57 -35.26 24.13
C VAL A 14 -3.05 -34.93 24.28
N SER A 15 -3.34 -33.90 25.08
CA SER A 15 -4.68 -33.32 25.10
C SER A 15 -4.90 -32.62 23.77
N SER A 16 -5.75 -33.20 22.93
CA SER A 16 -6.21 -32.67 21.64
C SER A 16 -7.16 -31.48 21.80
N LEU A 17 -6.82 -30.55 22.69
CA LEU A 17 -7.45 -29.24 22.79
C LEU A 17 -6.78 -28.31 21.76
N PRO A 18 -7.56 -27.54 20.97
CA PRO A 18 -7.00 -26.43 20.22
C PRO A 18 -6.31 -25.48 21.19
N SER A 19 -5.11 -25.00 20.86
CA SER A 19 -4.43 -24.00 21.68
C SER A 19 -5.35 -22.81 21.92
N SER A 20 -5.47 -22.37 23.17
CA SER A 20 -6.22 -21.16 23.56
C SER A 20 -5.44 -19.87 23.31
N HIS A 21 -4.23 -19.97 22.76
CA HIS A 21 -3.30 -18.88 22.53
C HIS A 21 -2.49 -19.07 21.24
N ILE A 22 -2.07 -17.95 20.65
CA ILE A 22 -1.13 -17.86 19.51
C ILE A 22 0.25 -17.35 19.95
N THR A 23 0.30 -16.60 21.06
CA THR A 23 1.50 -15.97 21.58
C THR A 23 1.89 -16.61 22.91
N THR A 24 3.11 -17.16 22.99
CA THR A 24 3.69 -17.66 24.24
C THR A 24 4.20 -16.50 25.10
N ALA A 25 3.87 -16.52 26.39
CA ALA A 25 4.41 -15.68 27.44
C ALA A 25 4.88 -16.54 28.63
N PRO A 26 5.76 -16.04 29.51
CA PRO A 26 6.17 -16.75 30.73
C PRO A 26 5.03 -16.88 31.74
N ASP A 27 5.06 -17.96 32.52
CA ASP A 27 4.12 -18.20 33.63
C ASP A 27 4.57 -17.42 34.88
N ILE A 28 4.00 -16.23 35.06
CA ILE A 28 4.30 -15.32 36.17
C ILE A 28 3.06 -15.24 37.07
N SER A 29 3.28 -15.07 38.38
CA SER A 29 2.21 -14.82 39.34
C SER A 29 1.39 -13.56 39.00
N TRP A 30 0.10 -13.64 39.29
CA TRP A 30 -0.86 -12.55 39.09
C TRP A 30 -1.56 -12.23 40.41
N THR A 31 -1.61 -10.95 40.77
CA THR A 31 -2.35 -10.45 41.92
C THR A 31 -3.77 -10.08 41.48
N ARG A 32 -4.79 -10.61 42.16
CA ARG A 32 -6.19 -10.24 41.89
C ARG A 32 -6.43 -8.79 42.31
N VAL A 33 -7.05 -8.00 41.45
CA VAL A 33 -7.52 -6.64 41.77
C VAL A 33 -8.97 -6.70 42.26
N GLY A 34 -9.87 -7.26 41.44
CA GLY A 34 -11.29 -7.31 41.80
C GLY A 34 -12.19 -7.67 40.62
N SER A 35 -13.46 -7.27 40.71
CA SER A 35 -14.44 -7.39 39.64
C SER A 35 -14.17 -6.37 38.52
N GLY A 36 -14.34 -6.79 37.26
CA GLY A 36 -14.19 -5.89 36.12
C GLY A 36 -15.15 -4.71 36.11
N LYS A 37 -16.38 -4.89 36.62
CA LYS A 37 -17.37 -3.80 36.68
C LYS A 37 -16.93 -2.64 37.56
N ASP A 38 -16.24 -2.96 38.66
CA ASP A 38 -15.92 -1.98 39.70
C ASP A 38 -14.53 -1.37 39.52
N HIS A 39 -13.61 -2.08 38.84
CA HIS A 39 -12.19 -1.70 38.77
C HIS A 39 -11.63 -1.47 37.35
N LEU A 40 -12.22 -2.02 36.28
CA LEU A 40 -11.55 -2.03 34.96
C LEU A 40 -11.28 -0.61 34.44
N LEU A 41 -12.28 0.27 34.44
CA LEU A 41 -12.12 1.63 33.90
C LEU A 41 -11.05 2.42 34.67
N SER A 42 -11.05 2.35 36.00
CA SER A 42 -10.06 3.05 36.82
C SER A 42 -8.64 2.50 36.62
N GLU A 43 -8.46 1.18 36.55
CA GLU A 43 -7.13 0.60 36.29
C GLU A 43 -6.64 0.89 34.86
N LEU A 44 -7.54 0.96 33.86
CA LEU A 44 -7.21 1.42 32.51
C LEU A 44 -6.81 2.90 32.48
N GLU A 45 -7.55 3.78 33.17
CA GLU A 45 -7.21 5.20 33.29
C GLU A 45 -5.85 5.39 33.98
N ASN A 46 -5.60 4.69 35.09
CA ASN A 46 -4.34 4.78 35.81
C ASN A 46 -3.16 4.30 34.93
N LEU A 47 -3.28 3.13 34.29
CA LEU A 47 -2.23 2.62 33.39
C LEU A 47 -2.01 3.53 32.17
N TYR A 48 -3.09 4.11 31.63
CA TYR A 48 -3.01 5.08 30.54
C TYR A 48 -2.19 6.31 30.97
N TRP A 49 -2.46 6.89 32.14
CA TRP A 49 -1.75 8.08 32.61
C TRP A 49 -0.28 7.80 32.99
N ASP A 50 0.02 6.62 33.55
CA ASP A 50 1.41 6.18 33.71
C ASP A 50 2.13 6.14 32.34
N GLY A 51 1.46 5.61 31.31
CA GLY A 51 1.97 5.59 29.93
C GLY A 51 2.14 6.97 29.32
N VAL A 52 1.23 7.91 29.56
CA VAL A 52 1.38 9.31 29.14
C VAL A 52 2.60 9.95 29.78
N LYS A 53 2.84 9.73 31.08
CA LYS A 53 4.02 10.30 31.78
C LYS A 53 5.33 9.83 31.13
N ALA A 54 5.43 8.55 30.76
CA ALA A 54 6.57 8.01 30.02
C ALA A 54 6.72 8.58 28.60
N GLU A 55 5.61 8.81 27.89
CA GLU A 55 5.66 9.50 26.59
C GLU A 55 6.16 10.96 26.75
N LEU A 56 5.78 11.67 27.81
CA LEU A 56 6.32 13.01 28.08
C LEU A 56 7.83 12.98 28.40
N GLU A 57 8.32 12.01 29.18
CA GLU A 57 9.76 11.81 29.38
C GLU A 57 10.50 11.57 28.04
N ASN A 58 9.94 10.71 27.18
CA ASN A 58 10.49 10.43 25.85
C ASN A 58 10.60 11.69 24.97
N ILE A 59 9.58 12.56 25.03
CA ILE A 59 9.53 13.83 24.31
C ILE A 59 10.57 14.82 24.88
N VAL A 60 10.63 15.00 26.20
CA VAL A 60 11.58 15.93 26.85
C VAL A 60 13.03 15.50 26.58
N ARG A 61 13.35 14.20 26.67
CA ARG A 61 14.68 13.67 26.30
C ARG A 61 15.00 13.90 24.83
N THR A 62 14.05 13.65 23.93
CA THR A 62 14.21 13.90 22.48
C THR A 62 14.51 15.38 22.19
N LEU A 63 13.71 16.30 22.75
CA LEU A 63 13.90 17.74 22.57
C LEU A 63 15.23 18.22 23.12
N LYS A 64 15.65 17.71 24.29
CA LYS A 64 16.93 18.05 24.91
C LYS A 64 18.12 17.59 24.07
N VAL A 65 18.04 16.43 23.41
CA VAL A 65 19.03 16.02 22.39
C VAL A 65 19.00 17.00 21.21
N TRP A 66 17.83 17.28 20.62
CA TRP A 66 17.70 18.19 19.47
C TRP A 66 18.09 19.66 19.72
N GLN A 67 18.21 20.08 20.98
CA GLN A 67 18.72 21.39 21.39
C GLN A 67 20.26 21.46 21.48
N GLN A 68 20.97 20.32 21.41
CA GLN A 68 22.43 20.31 21.43
C GLN A 68 23.00 20.94 20.14
N SER A 69 24.20 21.52 20.24
CA SER A 69 24.83 22.29 19.15
C SER A 69 25.04 21.48 17.85
N GLU A 70 25.23 20.17 17.94
CA GLU A 70 25.36 19.26 16.78
C GLU A 70 24.06 19.11 15.95
N TYR A 71 22.92 19.50 16.50
CA TYR A 71 21.60 19.46 15.85
C TYR A 71 21.06 20.84 15.48
N ALA A 72 21.66 21.93 15.98
CA ALA A 72 21.16 23.30 15.79
C ALA A 72 21.03 23.72 14.31
N GLN A 73 21.85 23.13 13.42
CA GLN A 73 21.85 23.39 11.97
C GLN A 73 20.89 22.47 11.17
N VAL A 74 20.09 21.63 11.84
CA VAL A 74 19.11 20.77 11.16
C VAL A 74 17.85 21.56 10.83
N SER A 75 17.65 21.83 9.55
CA SER A 75 16.42 22.36 8.96
C SER A 75 15.81 21.36 7.96
N ILE A 76 14.50 21.48 7.73
CA ILE A 76 13.76 20.73 6.70
C ILE A 76 12.79 21.69 6.02
N GLU A 77 12.86 21.81 4.69
CA GLU A 77 11.96 22.67 3.90
C GLU A 77 10.49 22.33 4.13
N ASP A 78 10.18 21.03 4.25
CA ASP A 78 8.84 20.49 4.49
C ASP A 78 8.31 20.74 5.92
N GLU A 79 9.13 21.15 6.91
CA GLU A 79 8.63 21.65 8.21
C GLU A 79 7.93 23.01 8.05
N ASP A 80 8.37 23.79 7.06
CA ASP A 80 7.92 25.16 6.85
C ASP A 80 6.91 25.34 5.70
N ASP A 81 6.68 24.30 4.89
CA ASP A 81 5.77 24.35 3.74
C ASP A 81 4.28 24.44 4.12
N ASP A 82 3.67 25.60 3.85
CA ASP A 82 2.25 25.84 4.04
C ASP A 82 1.37 25.46 2.81
N HIS A 83 1.97 24.98 1.72
CA HIS A 83 1.28 24.60 0.49
C HIS A 83 0.70 23.17 0.56
N ILE A 84 -0.18 22.94 1.53
CA ILE A 84 -0.89 21.67 1.68
C ILE A 84 -1.90 21.49 0.54
N HIS A 85 -1.67 20.50 -0.32
CA HIS A 85 -2.51 20.15 -1.46
C HIS A 85 -2.47 18.64 -1.73
N GLY A 86 -3.21 18.16 -2.75
CA GLY A 86 -3.26 16.75 -3.12
C GLY A 86 -4.39 15.94 -2.47
N PHE A 87 -4.97 16.46 -1.39
CA PHE A 87 -6.13 15.86 -0.72
C PHE A 87 -7.43 15.88 -1.56
N ASP A 88 -7.46 16.59 -2.69
CA ASP A 88 -8.66 16.76 -3.51
C ASP A 88 -9.24 15.42 -4.02
N THR A 89 -8.39 14.43 -4.32
CA THR A 89 -8.86 13.07 -4.70
C THR A 89 -9.50 12.33 -3.54
N PHE A 90 -8.99 12.50 -2.31
CA PHE A 90 -9.62 11.94 -1.12
C PHE A 90 -11.01 12.56 -0.88
N LEU A 91 -11.13 13.89 -0.99
CA LEU A 91 -12.42 14.59 -0.91
C LEU A 91 -13.45 14.04 -1.92
N ASP A 92 -13.04 13.83 -3.18
CA ASP A 92 -13.88 13.26 -4.23
C ASP A 92 -14.34 11.82 -3.92
N GLN A 93 -13.53 11.03 -3.20
CA GLN A 93 -13.85 9.64 -2.87
C GLN A 93 -14.84 9.51 -1.71
N VAL A 94 -14.81 10.44 -0.75
CA VAL A 94 -15.68 10.36 0.45
C VAL A 94 -16.97 11.19 0.34
N SER A 95 -17.05 12.12 -0.61
CA SER A 95 -18.22 13.00 -0.80
C SER A 95 -19.37 12.35 -1.56
N GLN A 96 -20.60 12.54 -1.08
CA GLN A 96 -21.82 11.91 -1.62
C GLN A 96 -22.05 12.21 -3.10
N GLU A 97 -21.92 13.48 -3.49
CA GLU A 97 -22.21 13.98 -4.84
C GLU A 97 -21.21 13.48 -5.87
N ALA A 98 -19.94 13.33 -5.45
CA ALA A 98 -18.87 12.78 -6.28
C ALA A 98 -18.99 11.25 -6.42
N ARG A 99 -19.38 10.53 -5.37
CA ARG A 99 -19.75 9.10 -5.47
C ARG A 99 -20.99 8.88 -6.34
N ALA A 100 -22.00 9.74 -6.25
CA ALA A 100 -23.17 9.68 -7.13
C ALA A 100 -22.79 9.87 -8.61
N HIS A 101 -21.91 10.84 -8.90
CA HIS A 101 -21.32 11.01 -10.24
C HIS A 101 -20.55 9.76 -10.70
N ALA A 102 -19.66 9.19 -9.86
CA ALA A 102 -18.92 7.98 -10.20
C ALA A 102 -19.85 6.79 -10.59
N ILE A 103 -20.94 6.60 -9.85
CA ILE A 103 -21.94 5.56 -10.14
C ILE A 103 -22.69 5.84 -11.46
N ARG A 104 -23.05 7.10 -11.76
CA ARG A 104 -23.64 7.48 -13.07
C ARG A 104 -22.66 7.19 -14.21
N TYR A 105 -21.42 7.64 -14.07
CA TYR A 105 -20.35 7.46 -15.06
C TYR A 105 -20.08 5.97 -15.35
N ALA A 106 -19.97 5.14 -14.31
CA ALA A 106 -19.82 3.69 -14.46
C ALA A 106 -20.98 3.06 -15.24
N LYS A 107 -22.24 3.38 -14.89
CA LYS A 107 -23.44 2.90 -15.61
C LYS A 107 -23.45 3.32 -17.09
N MET A 108 -23.04 4.56 -17.38
CA MET A 108 -22.90 5.06 -18.76
C MET A 108 -21.82 4.28 -19.54
N ARG A 109 -20.63 4.10 -18.94
CA ARG A 109 -19.52 3.34 -19.54
C ARG A 109 -19.87 1.86 -19.76
N GLU A 110 -20.67 1.24 -18.88
CA GLU A 110 -21.18 -0.11 -19.06
C GLU A 110 -22.15 -0.22 -20.24
N LYS A 111 -23.12 0.70 -20.36
CA LYS A 111 -24.03 0.75 -21.52
C LYS A 111 -23.27 0.93 -22.83
N HIS A 112 -22.24 1.78 -22.86
CA HIS A 112 -21.40 1.96 -24.05
C HIS A 112 -20.62 0.69 -24.42
N ALA A 113 -20.13 -0.07 -23.42
CA ALA A 113 -19.39 -1.31 -23.63
C ALA A 113 -20.27 -2.53 -23.98
N GLN A 114 -21.57 -2.47 -23.71
CA GLN A 114 -22.55 -3.53 -24.05
C GLN A 114 -23.21 -3.34 -25.43
N ARG A 115 -22.99 -2.20 -26.11
CA ARG A 115 -23.43 -2.02 -27.49
C ARG A 115 -22.77 -3.09 -28.39
N PRO A 116 -23.53 -3.95 -29.09
CA PRO A 116 -22.92 -4.92 -29.99
C PRO A 116 -22.22 -4.21 -31.13
N LYS A 117 -21.06 -4.72 -31.57
CA LYS A 117 -20.39 -4.32 -32.83
C LYS A 117 -21.16 -4.81 -34.08
N ALA A 118 -22.49 -4.80 -34.03
CA ALA A 118 -23.34 -5.15 -35.14
C ALA A 118 -23.61 -3.89 -35.96
N TRP A 119 -22.81 -3.66 -37.01
CA TRP A 119 -23.24 -2.80 -38.11
C TRP A 119 -24.43 -3.44 -38.81
N SER A 120 -25.64 -3.13 -38.34
CA SER A 120 -26.87 -3.29 -39.11
C SER A 120 -27.35 -1.92 -39.54
N ILE A 121 -27.26 -1.65 -40.83
CA ILE A 121 -27.68 -0.38 -41.46
C ILE A 121 -29.21 -0.17 -41.37
N TYR A 122 -29.96 -1.18 -40.91
CA TYR A 122 -31.43 -1.19 -40.86
C TYR A 122 -32.06 -1.37 -39.46
N SER A 123 -31.29 -1.24 -38.37
CA SER A 123 -31.91 -1.09 -37.03
C SER A 123 -32.37 0.35 -36.79
N LYS A 124 -33.70 0.56 -36.76
CA LYS A 124 -34.35 1.87 -36.48
C LYS A 124 -33.76 2.54 -35.22
N PRO A 125 -33.62 3.88 -35.20
CA PRO A 125 -33.03 4.62 -34.08
C PRO A 125 -34.00 4.75 -32.88
N PHE A 126 -34.19 3.66 -32.14
CA PHE A 126 -34.89 3.61 -30.85
C PHE A 126 -34.16 2.61 -29.94
N LEU A 127 -33.74 2.92 -28.71
CA LEU A 127 -33.80 4.17 -27.95
C LEU A 127 -32.41 4.82 -27.87
N SER A 128 -32.28 6.07 -28.33
CA SER A 128 -31.36 6.99 -27.65
C SER A 128 -31.86 7.19 -26.21
N LYS A 129 -30.95 7.54 -25.28
CA LYS A 129 -31.38 8.21 -24.05
C LYS A 129 -32.23 9.41 -24.48
N SER A 130 -33.36 9.69 -23.82
CA SER A 130 -34.12 10.89 -24.19
C SER A 130 -33.21 12.11 -24.04
N THR A 131 -33.37 13.13 -24.90
CA THR A 131 -32.56 14.36 -24.81
C THR A 131 -32.67 14.98 -23.41
N GLU A 132 -33.84 14.82 -22.79
CA GLU A 132 -34.14 15.17 -21.40
C GLU A 132 -33.26 14.40 -20.39
N ASP A 133 -33.10 13.07 -20.54
CA ASP A 133 -32.23 12.27 -19.66
C ASP A 133 -30.75 12.62 -19.83
N ALA A 134 -30.32 13.00 -21.03
CA ALA A 134 -28.94 13.45 -21.27
C ALA A 134 -28.69 14.82 -20.60
N LEU A 135 -29.66 15.73 -20.70
CA LEU A 135 -29.63 17.04 -20.04
C LEU A 135 -29.68 16.91 -18.52
N LYS A 136 -30.51 16.02 -17.97
CA LYS A 136 -30.57 15.70 -16.52
C LYS A 136 -29.23 15.21 -15.97
N ASP A 137 -28.55 14.29 -16.66
CA ASP A 137 -27.21 13.85 -16.24
C ASP A 137 -26.21 15.02 -16.30
N SER A 138 -26.20 15.80 -17.39
CA SER A 138 -25.28 16.94 -17.53
C SER A 138 -25.47 18.00 -16.43
N VAL A 139 -26.71 18.32 -16.08
CA VAL A 139 -27.03 19.22 -14.96
C VAL A 139 -26.59 18.61 -13.62
N ALA A 140 -26.85 17.32 -13.39
CA ALA A 140 -26.44 16.64 -12.16
C ALA A 140 -24.91 16.56 -12.01
N ASP A 141 -24.17 16.37 -13.10
CA ASP A 141 -22.71 16.33 -13.12
C ASP A 141 -22.12 17.73 -12.88
N ARG A 142 -22.74 18.79 -13.44
CA ARG A 142 -22.35 20.18 -13.18
C ARG A 142 -22.60 20.58 -11.72
N ILE A 143 -23.69 20.11 -11.10
CA ILE A 143 -23.96 20.28 -9.66
C ILE A 143 -22.92 19.52 -8.83
N SER A 144 -22.64 18.24 -9.15
CA SER A 144 -21.59 17.46 -8.46
C SER A 144 -20.23 18.18 -8.47
N GLN A 145 -19.85 18.77 -9.59
CA GLN A 145 -18.61 19.55 -9.72
C GLN A 145 -18.64 20.83 -8.86
N GLN A 146 -19.72 21.63 -8.92
CA GLN A 146 -19.87 22.84 -8.12
C GLN A 146 -19.82 22.57 -6.61
N VAL A 147 -20.39 21.44 -6.15
CA VAL A 147 -20.31 21.01 -4.75
C VAL A 147 -18.89 20.59 -4.38
N SER A 148 -18.22 19.77 -5.19
CA SER A 148 -16.79 19.42 -5.05
C SER A 148 -15.93 20.68 -4.86
N ASP A 149 -16.06 21.64 -5.77
CA ASP A 149 -15.23 22.84 -5.76
C ASP A 149 -15.62 23.82 -4.64
N GLY A 150 -16.88 23.72 -4.18
CA GLY A 150 -17.36 24.38 -2.97
C GLY A 150 -16.73 23.84 -1.69
N ILE A 151 -16.53 22.52 -1.58
CA ILE A 151 -15.85 21.83 -0.46
C ILE A 151 -14.34 22.07 -0.52
N LYS A 152 -13.73 21.88 -1.69
CA LYS A 152 -12.29 22.05 -1.94
C LYS A 152 -11.77 23.46 -1.62
N ARG A 153 -12.59 24.50 -1.88
CA ARG A 153 -12.29 25.88 -1.45
C ARG A 153 -12.48 26.10 0.05
N ASP A 154 -13.46 25.42 0.66
CA ASP A 154 -13.74 25.48 2.08
C ASP A 154 -12.57 24.94 2.90
N VAL A 155 -12.13 23.71 2.59
CA VAL A 155 -10.99 23.06 3.26
C VAL A 155 -9.70 23.87 3.08
N ARG A 156 -9.45 24.43 1.89
CA ARG A 156 -8.29 25.33 1.66
C ARG A 156 -8.34 26.63 2.47
N ARG A 157 -9.53 27.13 2.84
CA ARG A 157 -9.67 28.28 3.74
C ARG A 157 -9.34 27.86 5.16
N GLU A 158 -9.91 26.75 5.64
CA GLU A 158 -9.64 26.24 7.00
C GLU A 158 -8.16 25.86 7.21
N ILE A 159 -7.48 25.29 6.20
CA ILE A 159 -6.02 25.03 6.25
C ILE A 159 -5.21 26.31 6.54
N LYS A 160 -5.66 27.48 6.04
CA LYS A 160 -5.00 28.76 6.28
C LYS A 160 -5.34 29.39 7.63
N ALA A 161 -6.42 28.93 8.28
CA ALA A 161 -6.79 29.35 9.63
C ALA A 161 -6.06 28.54 10.72
N VAL A 162 -5.76 27.26 10.45
CA VAL A 162 -4.91 26.41 11.29
C VAL A 162 -3.54 27.08 11.48
N THR A 163 -3.28 27.55 12.70
CA THR A 163 -2.08 28.36 12.96
C THR A 163 -0.84 27.48 13.07
N LYS A 164 0.28 27.99 12.55
CA LYS A 164 1.60 27.35 12.54
C LYS A 164 2.47 27.88 13.68
N LEU A 165 3.28 26.99 14.25
CA LEU A 165 4.39 27.32 15.15
C LEU A 165 5.71 27.22 14.40
N SER A 166 6.78 27.79 14.95
CA SER A 166 8.11 27.78 14.34
C SER A 166 9.18 27.20 15.27
N GLY A 167 10.28 26.70 14.69
CA GLY A 167 11.44 26.24 15.45
C GLY A 167 11.13 25.15 16.47
N ILE A 168 11.65 25.30 17.69
CA ILE A 168 11.55 24.26 18.73
C ILE A 168 10.12 24.05 19.25
N GLU A 169 9.26 25.08 19.25
CA GLU A 169 7.85 24.97 19.62
C GLU A 169 7.10 24.07 18.63
N ASN A 170 7.36 24.23 17.33
CA ASN A 170 6.79 23.37 16.28
C ASN A 170 7.24 21.91 16.47
N ARG A 171 8.53 21.69 16.78
CA ARG A 171 9.06 20.34 17.02
C ARG A 171 8.45 19.68 18.27
N ALA A 172 8.30 20.43 19.37
CA ALA A 172 7.61 19.95 20.56
C ALA A 172 6.12 19.63 20.28
N TRP A 173 5.43 20.48 19.52
CA TRP A 173 4.06 20.27 19.07
C TRP A 173 3.93 19.02 18.20
N MET A 174 4.81 18.83 17.22
CA MET A 174 4.86 17.66 16.34
C MET A 174 5.11 16.36 17.11
N LEU A 175 5.96 16.39 18.14
CA LEU A 175 6.19 15.25 19.03
C LEU A 175 4.95 14.91 19.88
N LEU A 176 4.31 15.91 20.47
CA LEU A 176 3.07 15.73 21.26
C LEU A 176 1.89 15.23 20.40
N GLN A 177 1.80 15.70 19.16
CA GLN A 177 0.85 15.18 18.16
C GLN A 177 1.17 13.72 17.80
N ALA A 178 2.44 13.41 17.51
CA ALA A 178 2.87 12.06 17.12
C ALA A 178 2.84 11.04 18.27
N ALA A 179 2.84 11.48 19.53
CA ALA A 179 2.52 10.62 20.67
C ALA A 179 1.11 10.03 20.56
N GLY A 180 0.18 10.71 19.89
CA GLY A 180 -1.09 10.12 19.46
C GLY A 180 -1.98 9.70 20.63
N PHE A 181 -2.07 10.53 21.67
CA PHE A 181 -2.72 10.20 22.94
C PHE A 181 -4.15 9.65 22.78
N LEU A 182 -4.94 10.19 21.84
CA LEU A 182 -6.30 9.74 21.52
C LEU A 182 -6.42 9.01 20.16
N ASP A 183 -5.31 8.44 19.68
CA ASP A 183 -5.32 7.60 18.47
C ASP A 183 -5.75 6.17 18.79
N ILE A 184 -6.40 5.52 17.81
CA ILE A 184 -6.67 4.09 17.83
C ILE A 184 -5.97 3.44 16.64
N GLU A 185 -5.24 2.35 16.86
CA GLU A 185 -4.52 1.61 15.80
C GLU A 185 -4.67 0.10 15.95
N LYS A 186 -4.68 -0.63 14.84
CA LYS A 186 -4.50 -2.09 14.83
C LYS A 186 -3.04 -2.40 14.51
N LEU A 187 -2.34 -3.07 15.42
CA LEU A 187 -0.95 -3.46 15.26
C LEU A 187 -0.88 -4.91 14.79
N ILE A 188 -0.13 -5.20 13.74
CA ILE A 188 0.16 -6.58 13.33
C ILE A 188 1.59 -6.92 13.74
N GLU A 189 1.73 -7.90 14.63
CA GLU A 189 3.03 -8.36 15.10
C GLU A 189 3.52 -9.55 14.26
N HIS A 190 4.81 -9.55 13.92
CA HIS A 190 5.47 -10.70 13.36
C HIS A 190 5.64 -11.76 14.44
N ARG A 191 4.88 -12.84 14.33
CA ARG A 191 5.12 -14.10 15.03
C ARG A 191 5.50 -15.16 13.99
N PRO A 192 6.47 -16.06 14.26
CA PRO A 192 6.63 -17.25 13.43
C PRO A 192 5.30 -18.05 13.46
N PRO A 193 4.88 -18.66 12.33
CA PRO A 193 3.71 -19.53 12.35
C PRO A 193 3.85 -20.62 13.42
N PRO A 194 2.79 -21.05 14.12
CA PRO A 194 2.93 -22.14 15.09
C PRO A 194 3.20 -23.47 14.37
N GLU A 195 4.17 -24.25 14.86
CA GLU A 195 4.59 -25.51 14.23
C GLU A 195 3.43 -26.49 14.03
N MET A 196 2.56 -26.59 15.05
CA MET A 196 1.48 -27.58 15.15
C MET A 196 0.40 -27.51 14.06
N PHE A 197 0.26 -26.37 13.36
CA PHE A 197 -0.80 -26.19 12.36
C PHE A 197 -0.34 -26.41 10.90
N GLY A 198 0.93 -26.74 10.66
CA GLY A 198 1.41 -27.14 9.33
C GLY A 198 1.58 -26.03 8.29
N PHE A 199 1.53 -24.75 8.69
CA PHE A 199 1.59 -23.56 7.82
C PHE A 199 2.95 -23.26 7.15
N TRP A 200 3.80 -24.27 6.89
CA TRP A 200 5.23 -24.07 6.60
C TRP A 200 5.64 -24.11 5.12
N LYS A 201 4.69 -24.33 4.20
CA LYS A 201 4.94 -24.39 2.75
C LYS A 201 4.04 -23.38 2.04
N ARG A 202 4.52 -22.14 1.97
CA ARG A 202 3.85 -21.04 1.25
C ARG A 202 4.75 -20.46 0.15
N PRO A 203 4.15 -19.97 -0.94
CA PRO A 203 4.87 -19.45 -2.09
C PRO A 203 5.48 -18.07 -1.79
N ALA A 204 6.80 -17.99 -1.70
CA ALA A 204 7.55 -16.75 -1.52
C ALA A 204 8.68 -16.61 -2.56
N ILE A 205 8.88 -15.40 -3.08
CA ILE A 205 9.94 -15.09 -4.06
C ILE A 205 11.24 -14.84 -3.29
N PRO A 206 12.31 -15.63 -3.48
CA PRO A 206 13.54 -15.45 -2.72
C PRO A 206 14.36 -14.25 -3.22
N GLN A 207 15.26 -13.77 -2.36
CA GLN A 207 16.46 -13.07 -2.82
C GLN A 207 17.35 -14.07 -3.58
N LEU A 208 18.04 -13.62 -4.62
CA LEU A 208 18.99 -14.44 -5.37
C LEU A 208 20.43 -14.12 -4.98
N ALA A 209 21.33 -15.05 -5.28
CA ALA A 209 22.78 -14.87 -5.32
C ALA A 209 23.34 -15.49 -6.62
N LEU A 210 24.50 -14.99 -7.08
CA LEU A 210 25.28 -15.64 -8.14
C LEU A 210 25.85 -16.96 -7.60
N SER A 211 25.51 -18.09 -8.23
CA SER A 211 25.96 -19.42 -7.78
C SER A 211 27.18 -19.93 -8.55
N ASN A 212 27.23 -19.66 -9.85
CA ASN A 212 28.33 -20.04 -10.74
C ASN A 212 28.29 -19.22 -12.04
N VAL A 213 29.41 -19.15 -12.75
CA VAL A 213 29.53 -18.57 -14.09
C VAL A 213 30.00 -19.67 -15.05
N LYS A 214 29.32 -19.84 -16.18
CA LYS A 214 29.69 -20.82 -17.21
C LYS A 214 30.88 -20.33 -18.04
N ASP A 215 31.51 -21.24 -18.79
CA ASP A 215 32.63 -20.92 -19.68
C ASP A 215 32.29 -19.84 -20.73
N ASP A 216 31.03 -19.78 -21.17
CA ASP A 216 30.50 -18.74 -22.07
C ASP A 216 30.14 -17.41 -21.37
N GLY A 217 30.57 -17.23 -20.13
CA GLY A 217 30.27 -16.08 -19.28
C GLY A 217 28.86 -16.05 -18.69
N THR A 218 27.96 -16.98 -19.07
CA THR A 218 26.56 -16.93 -18.62
C THR A 218 26.46 -17.20 -17.12
N PRO A 219 25.85 -16.30 -16.32
CA PRO A 219 25.65 -16.50 -14.90
C PRO A 219 24.56 -17.55 -14.62
N THR A 220 24.68 -18.23 -13.48
CA THR A 220 23.59 -19.01 -12.88
C THR A 220 23.27 -18.42 -11.51
N PHE A 221 21.99 -18.34 -11.19
CA PHE A 221 21.50 -17.73 -9.96
C PHE A 221 20.73 -18.74 -9.12
N GLU A 222 20.92 -18.70 -7.80
CA GLU A 222 20.19 -19.54 -6.86
C GLU A 222 19.60 -18.74 -5.70
N PRO A 223 18.64 -19.29 -4.93
CA PRO A 223 18.09 -18.63 -3.76
C PRO A 223 19.15 -18.40 -2.67
N LEU A 224 19.40 -17.12 -2.33
CA LEU A 224 20.33 -16.72 -1.28
C LEU A 224 19.95 -17.37 0.06
N ARG A 225 20.96 -17.89 0.78
CA ARG A 225 20.79 -18.50 2.11
C ARG A 225 21.51 -17.68 3.16
N CYS A 226 20.90 -17.57 4.33
CA CYS A 226 21.52 -16.95 5.50
C CYS A 226 22.82 -17.68 5.89
N MET A 227 23.96 -16.98 5.87
CA MET A 227 25.29 -17.55 6.07
C MET A 227 25.55 -18.00 7.52
N ARG A 228 24.74 -17.56 8.49
CA ARG A 228 24.79 -18.06 9.87
C ARG A 228 24.59 -19.59 9.89
N LYS A 229 25.63 -20.31 10.32
CA LYS A 229 25.76 -21.79 10.25
C LYS A 229 24.54 -22.59 10.74
N GLN A 230 23.85 -22.10 11.77
CA GLN A 230 22.65 -22.74 12.37
C GLN A 230 21.33 -22.44 11.63
N CYS A 231 21.28 -21.39 10.80
CA CYS A 231 20.04 -20.94 10.17
C CYS A 231 19.85 -21.58 8.79
N LYS A 232 20.71 -21.26 7.81
CA LYS A 232 20.65 -21.71 6.40
C LYS A 232 19.30 -21.54 5.68
N LYS A 233 18.33 -20.83 6.28
CA LYS A 233 17.05 -20.46 5.68
C LYS A 233 17.29 -19.61 4.42
N VAL A 234 16.44 -19.80 3.43
CA VAL A 234 16.41 -18.96 2.22
C VAL A 234 15.92 -17.56 2.59
N VAL A 235 16.63 -16.53 2.13
CA VAL A 235 16.28 -15.12 2.33
C VAL A 235 15.12 -14.77 1.39
N ARG A 236 14.07 -14.14 1.93
CA ARG A 236 12.79 -13.86 1.22
C ARG A 236 12.38 -12.38 1.22
N GLY A 237 13.16 -11.53 1.87
CA GLY A 237 12.95 -10.09 2.02
C GLY A 237 14.30 -9.46 2.40
N SER A 238 14.28 -8.34 3.12
CA SER A 238 15.49 -7.65 3.56
C SER A 238 16.48 -8.54 4.32
N MET A 239 17.75 -8.20 4.16
CA MET A 239 18.92 -8.90 4.70
C MET A 239 19.87 -7.90 5.37
N PHE A 240 20.87 -8.42 6.06
CA PHE A 240 21.92 -7.62 6.68
C PHE A 240 23.27 -8.14 6.17
N VAL A 241 24.11 -7.20 5.75
CA VAL A 241 25.42 -7.43 5.13
C VAL A 241 26.51 -6.91 6.03
N HIS A 242 27.60 -7.66 6.15
CA HIS A 242 28.79 -7.36 6.90
C HIS A 242 29.97 -7.22 5.93
N ASP A 243 30.48 -5.99 5.77
CA ASP A 243 31.43 -5.64 4.71
C ASP A 243 32.88 -6.11 4.96
N LYS A 244 33.12 -6.92 6.01
CA LYS A 244 34.45 -7.43 6.38
C LYS A 244 34.47 -8.95 6.41
N ASP A 245 35.54 -9.51 5.83
CA ASP A 245 35.93 -10.93 5.90
C ASP A 245 36.51 -11.33 7.28
N ASP A 246 35.82 -10.91 8.34
CA ASP A 246 36.12 -11.31 9.72
C ASP A 246 35.49 -12.67 10.06
N SER A 247 35.54 -13.09 11.33
CA SER A 247 34.94 -14.36 11.78
C SER A 247 33.39 -14.37 11.86
N ASP A 248 32.73 -13.23 11.63
CA ASP A 248 31.27 -13.07 11.64
C ASP A 248 30.67 -13.32 10.23
N PRO A 249 29.43 -13.83 10.10
CA PRO A 249 28.86 -14.24 8.82
C PRO A 249 28.44 -13.07 7.90
N GLY A 250 29.07 -12.99 6.70
CA GLY A 250 28.84 -11.96 5.68
C GLY A 250 27.38 -11.51 5.45
N ILE A 251 26.48 -12.42 5.05
CA ILE A 251 25.07 -12.07 4.79
C ILE A 251 24.11 -12.92 5.63
N ILE A 252 23.25 -12.24 6.41
CA ILE A 252 22.27 -12.87 7.30
C ILE A 252 20.84 -12.35 7.06
N CYS A 253 19.84 -13.18 7.37
CA CYS A 253 18.44 -12.77 7.35
C CYS A 253 18.09 -11.86 8.55
N GLU A 254 17.06 -11.02 8.40
CA GLU A 254 16.58 -10.11 9.47
C GLU A 254 16.28 -10.83 10.81
N GLU A 255 15.76 -12.06 10.77
CA GLU A 255 15.52 -12.88 11.98
C GLU A 255 16.84 -13.17 12.73
N CYS A 256 17.91 -13.50 12.01
CA CYS A 256 19.22 -13.71 12.63
C CYS A 256 19.84 -12.40 13.13
N TYR A 257 19.68 -11.31 12.38
CA TYR A 257 20.14 -9.99 12.83
C TYR A 257 19.46 -9.60 14.14
N ARG A 258 18.12 -9.59 14.19
CA ARG A 258 17.36 -9.20 15.38
C ARG A 258 17.68 -10.03 16.62
N ASN A 259 17.91 -11.33 16.46
CA ASN A 259 18.14 -12.23 17.60
C ASN A 259 19.59 -12.26 18.10
N HIS A 260 20.59 -11.84 17.30
CA HIS A 260 22.01 -12.07 17.62
C HIS A 260 22.97 -10.92 17.29
N TYR A 261 22.57 -9.96 16.44
CA TYR A 261 23.43 -8.90 15.91
C TYR A 261 22.78 -7.50 15.96
N TYR A 262 21.59 -7.36 16.56
CA TYR A 262 20.85 -6.09 16.60
C TYR A 262 21.70 -4.97 17.20
N GLY A 263 21.78 -3.84 16.50
CA GLY A 263 22.53 -2.66 16.96
C GLY A 263 24.04 -2.77 16.75
N LYS A 264 24.55 -3.86 16.16
CA LYS A 264 25.92 -3.86 15.63
C LYS A 264 25.97 -3.03 14.34
N ASP A 265 26.68 -1.92 14.35
CA ASP A 265 26.87 -1.06 13.17
C ASP A 265 27.67 -1.72 12.04
N SER A 266 28.39 -2.82 12.31
CA SER A 266 29.07 -3.60 11.28
C SER A 266 28.12 -4.39 10.37
N TYR A 267 26.83 -4.46 10.70
CA TYR A 267 25.80 -5.09 9.89
C TYR A 267 24.84 -4.02 9.34
N ILE A 268 24.96 -3.72 8.05
CA ILE A 268 24.12 -2.75 7.35
C ILE A 268 22.94 -3.49 6.71
N LYS A 269 21.73 -2.94 6.84
CA LYS A 269 20.55 -3.50 6.19
C LYS A 269 20.60 -3.25 4.69
N ALA A 270 20.35 -4.29 3.90
CA ALA A 270 20.06 -4.20 2.48
C ALA A 270 18.61 -4.63 2.23
N TYR A 271 17.87 -3.83 1.46
CA TYR A 271 16.58 -4.28 0.93
C TYR A 271 16.82 -5.44 -0.05
N LYS A 272 15.79 -6.27 -0.22
CA LYS A 272 15.75 -7.27 -1.30
C LYS A 272 15.83 -6.55 -2.64
N HIS A 273 16.70 -6.99 -3.53
CA HIS A 273 17.06 -6.27 -4.75
C HIS A 273 17.48 -7.18 -5.91
N CYS A 274 17.43 -6.64 -7.12
CA CYS A 274 17.92 -7.31 -8.32
C CYS A 274 19.45 -7.26 -8.43
N ILE A 275 20.10 -8.42 -8.25
CA ILE A 275 21.56 -8.57 -8.20
C ILE A 275 22.31 -8.38 -9.54
N LEU A 276 21.64 -8.07 -10.65
CA LEU A 276 22.28 -8.05 -11.97
C LEU A 276 23.44 -7.04 -12.05
N SER A 277 23.25 -5.81 -11.57
CA SER A 277 24.28 -4.76 -11.56
C SER A 277 25.49 -5.10 -10.69
N GLU A 278 25.30 -5.99 -9.70
CA GLU A 278 26.34 -6.43 -8.77
C GLU A 278 27.05 -7.71 -9.26
N SER A 279 26.34 -8.54 -10.03
CA SER A 279 26.81 -9.87 -10.45
C SER A 279 27.52 -9.89 -11.80
N ILE A 280 27.24 -8.93 -12.69
CA ILE A 280 27.79 -8.92 -14.06
C ILE A 280 28.99 -7.97 -14.12
N THR A 281 30.19 -8.55 -14.12
CA THR A 281 31.43 -7.79 -14.31
C THR A 281 31.61 -7.38 -15.79
N ALA A 282 32.46 -6.39 -16.05
CA ALA A 282 32.80 -5.99 -17.42
C ALA A 282 33.35 -7.16 -18.26
N GLU A 283 34.19 -8.02 -17.67
CA GLU A 283 34.70 -9.24 -18.31
C GLU A 283 33.58 -10.24 -18.65
N MET A 284 32.66 -10.48 -17.71
CA MET A 284 31.49 -11.34 -17.95
C MET A 284 30.61 -10.76 -19.07
N SER A 285 30.37 -9.45 -19.06
CA SER A 285 29.54 -8.77 -20.07
C SER A 285 30.08 -9.00 -21.49
N ARG A 286 31.40 -8.96 -21.67
CA ARG A 286 32.09 -9.23 -22.95
C ARG A 286 32.02 -10.70 -23.37
N LYS A 287 32.12 -11.65 -22.43
CA LYS A 287 31.97 -13.09 -22.71
C LYS A 287 30.53 -13.46 -23.12
N ILE A 288 29.53 -12.85 -22.47
CA ILE A 288 28.11 -13.06 -22.76
C ILE A 288 27.71 -12.43 -24.12
N CYS A 289 28.37 -11.35 -24.53
CA CYS A 289 28.03 -10.62 -25.75
C CYS A 289 28.61 -11.28 -27.03
N SER A 290 27.74 -11.85 -27.85
CA SER A 290 28.11 -12.43 -29.16
C SER A 290 27.96 -11.45 -30.34
N CYS A 291 27.82 -10.14 -30.07
CA CYS A 291 27.56 -9.12 -31.09
C CYS A 291 28.86 -8.73 -31.82
N LEU A 292 28.80 -8.52 -33.15
CA LEU A 292 29.97 -8.14 -33.95
C LEU A 292 30.45 -6.68 -33.75
N GLY A 293 29.63 -5.80 -33.16
CA GLY A 293 29.83 -4.33 -33.16
C GLY A 293 30.30 -3.59 -31.89
N PRO A 294 30.44 -4.17 -30.67
CA PRO A 294 30.93 -3.44 -29.49
C PRO A 294 32.42 -3.74 -29.24
N ARG A 295 33.26 -3.27 -30.17
CA ARG A 295 34.74 -3.34 -30.10
C ARG A 295 35.36 -2.04 -30.60
N GLU A 296 34.79 -0.91 -30.17
CA GLU A 296 35.49 0.37 -30.23
C GLU A 296 36.28 0.46 -28.92
N ASP A 297 37.59 0.16 -28.96
CA ASP A 297 38.45 0.35 -27.79
C ASP A 297 38.43 1.84 -27.44
N ASP A 298 38.04 2.19 -26.20
CA ASP A 298 38.20 3.56 -25.71
C ASP A 298 39.69 3.94 -25.77
N ASN A 299 39.99 5.17 -26.21
CA ASN A 299 41.37 5.62 -26.49
C ASN A 299 42.33 5.56 -25.28
N ASP A 300 41.82 5.30 -24.07
CA ASP A 300 42.57 5.17 -22.82
C ASP A 300 42.92 3.71 -22.45
N GLY A 301 42.49 2.70 -23.23
CA GLY A 301 42.88 1.28 -23.04
C GLY A 301 42.13 0.51 -21.93
N GLU A 302 41.16 1.14 -21.27
CA GLU A 302 40.19 0.47 -20.41
C GLU A 302 39.21 -0.36 -21.26
N SER A 303 38.93 -1.61 -20.87
CA SER A 303 38.10 -2.51 -21.68
C SER A 303 36.59 -2.21 -21.55
N GLU A 304 35.91 -1.88 -22.65
CA GLU A 304 34.49 -1.47 -22.70
C GLU A 304 33.58 -2.37 -21.84
N ASN A 305 32.77 -1.76 -20.98
CA ASN A 305 31.79 -2.44 -20.15
C ASN A 305 30.42 -2.50 -20.85
N LEU A 306 29.96 -3.71 -21.19
CA LEU A 306 28.74 -3.92 -21.97
C LEU A 306 27.48 -4.09 -21.11
N PHE A 307 27.61 -4.01 -19.78
CA PHE A 307 26.47 -4.11 -18.86
C PHE A 307 26.60 -3.14 -17.66
N PRO A 308 25.55 -2.38 -17.28
CA PRO A 308 24.20 -2.37 -17.86
C PRO A 308 24.11 -1.77 -19.27
N ILE A 309 23.08 -2.13 -20.02
CA ILE A 309 22.96 -1.84 -21.46
C ILE A 309 22.46 -0.40 -21.71
N ASP A 310 23.24 0.47 -22.37
CA ASP A 310 22.78 1.82 -22.75
C ASP A 310 22.07 1.85 -24.13
N LYS A 311 22.57 1.05 -25.08
CA LYS A 311 22.13 1.03 -26.49
C LYS A 311 21.58 -0.35 -26.88
N PRO A 312 20.37 -0.74 -26.45
CA PRO A 312 19.82 -2.09 -26.70
C PRO A 312 19.73 -2.45 -28.19
N GLU A 313 19.56 -1.46 -29.07
CA GLU A 313 19.53 -1.66 -30.53
C GLU A 313 20.82 -2.31 -31.08
N ARG A 314 22.00 -1.99 -30.51
CA ARG A 314 23.28 -2.62 -30.87
C ARG A 314 23.31 -4.13 -30.57
N HIS A 315 22.38 -4.64 -29.78
CA HIS A 315 22.30 -6.02 -29.34
C HIS A 315 21.11 -6.81 -29.93
N ARG A 316 20.21 -6.18 -30.69
CA ARG A 316 19.05 -6.86 -31.30
C ARG A 316 19.40 -7.62 -32.60
N ASN A 317 20.29 -7.06 -33.43
CA ASN A 317 20.48 -7.48 -34.83
C ASN A 317 21.91 -7.97 -35.16
N ALA A 318 22.64 -8.53 -34.20
CA ALA A 318 24.11 -8.69 -34.31
C ALA A 318 24.63 -10.14 -34.37
N GLY A 319 23.74 -11.12 -34.59
CA GLY A 319 24.10 -12.54 -34.80
C GLY A 319 24.49 -12.85 -36.25
N ILE A 320 25.25 -13.93 -36.45
CA ILE A 320 25.65 -14.45 -37.77
C ILE A 320 24.45 -15.05 -38.55
N LEU A 321 23.35 -15.34 -37.84
CA LEU A 321 22.04 -15.67 -38.38
C LEU A 321 21.02 -14.66 -37.85
N GLU A 322 20.12 -14.18 -38.71
CA GLU A 322 19.14 -13.09 -38.46
C GLU A 322 18.04 -13.39 -37.41
N LYS A 323 18.23 -14.40 -36.55
CA LYS A 323 17.24 -14.86 -35.56
C LYS A 323 17.75 -15.01 -34.12
N GLU A 324 19.04 -14.75 -33.84
CA GLU A 324 19.59 -14.88 -32.48
C GLU A 324 19.75 -13.53 -31.77
N THR A 325 18.91 -13.29 -30.75
CA THR A 325 19.02 -12.13 -29.85
C THR A 325 20.21 -12.27 -28.90
N CYS A 326 20.97 -11.20 -28.66
CA CYS A 326 22.11 -11.22 -27.72
C CYS A 326 21.72 -11.70 -26.30
N LYS A 327 22.52 -12.60 -25.71
CA LYS A 327 22.33 -13.13 -24.35
C LYS A 327 22.30 -12.06 -23.25
N LEU A 328 22.95 -10.90 -23.45
CA LEU A 328 22.86 -9.78 -22.50
C LEU A 328 21.42 -9.27 -22.31
N LEU A 329 20.60 -9.29 -23.37
CA LEU A 329 19.18 -8.92 -23.29
C LEU A 329 18.36 -9.97 -22.50
N GLN A 330 18.80 -11.24 -22.50
CA GLN A 330 18.15 -12.37 -21.83
C GLN A 330 18.53 -12.52 -20.34
N LEU A 331 19.37 -11.64 -19.79
CA LEU A 331 19.74 -11.67 -18.36
C LEU A 331 18.52 -11.42 -17.45
N GLY A 332 17.55 -10.62 -17.90
CA GLY A 332 16.27 -10.44 -17.22
C GLY A 332 15.46 -11.74 -17.12
N ASP A 333 15.37 -12.51 -18.21
CA ASP A 333 14.70 -13.82 -18.25
C ASP A 333 15.36 -14.81 -17.30
N THR A 334 16.69 -14.79 -17.24
CA THR A 334 17.49 -15.67 -16.38
C THR A 334 17.19 -15.42 -14.90
N ILE A 335 17.06 -14.16 -14.47
CA ILE A 335 16.63 -13.79 -13.12
C ILE A 335 15.16 -14.17 -12.87
N ALA A 336 14.26 -13.90 -13.83
CA ALA A 336 12.84 -14.23 -13.70
C ALA A 336 12.63 -15.74 -13.50
N LEU A 337 13.33 -16.56 -14.29
CA LEU A 337 13.30 -18.02 -14.21
C LEU A 337 13.90 -18.53 -12.89
N ALA A 338 15.02 -17.96 -12.43
CA ALA A 338 15.61 -18.31 -11.13
C ALA A 338 14.67 -17.96 -9.95
N LYS A 339 14.04 -16.78 -9.97
CA LYS A 339 12.99 -16.38 -9.00
C LYS A 339 11.80 -17.33 -9.05
N TYR A 340 11.34 -17.73 -10.24
CA TYR A 340 10.24 -18.70 -10.42
C TYR A 340 10.58 -20.09 -9.89
N HIS A 341 11.77 -20.63 -10.17
CA HIS A 341 12.20 -21.92 -9.59
C HIS A 341 12.38 -21.83 -8.07
N GLY A 342 12.89 -20.72 -7.55
CA GLY A 342 12.92 -20.42 -6.12
C GLY A 342 11.53 -20.44 -5.48
N LEU A 343 10.54 -19.84 -6.16
CA LEU A 343 9.13 -19.85 -5.78
C LEU A 343 8.54 -21.28 -5.76
N GLN A 344 8.79 -22.10 -6.79
CA GLN A 344 8.36 -23.52 -6.83
C GLN A 344 9.01 -24.33 -5.69
N ASN A 345 10.30 -24.14 -5.46
CA ASN A 345 11.04 -24.81 -4.38
C ASN A 345 10.49 -24.44 -2.99
N SER A 346 10.02 -23.21 -2.79
CA SER A 346 9.46 -22.73 -1.51
C SER A 346 8.21 -23.51 -1.05
N VAL A 347 7.43 -24.06 -1.99
CA VAL A 347 6.26 -24.91 -1.73
C VAL A 347 6.57 -26.42 -1.87
N GLY A 348 7.82 -26.77 -2.19
CA GLY A 348 8.25 -28.15 -2.37
C GLY A 348 7.74 -28.82 -3.65
N VAL A 349 7.41 -28.02 -4.67
CA VAL A 349 7.16 -28.51 -6.04
C VAL A 349 8.53 -28.75 -6.68
N LYS A 350 8.81 -29.99 -7.08
CA LYS A 350 10.04 -30.29 -7.83
C LYS A 350 9.99 -29.61 -9.20
N PRO A 351 11.08 -28.97 -9.67
CA PRO A 351 11.19 -28.56 -11.07
C PRO A 351 10.93 -29.77 -11.97
N ARG A 352 10.17 -29.59 -13.07
CA ARG A 352 10.08 -30.61 -14.12
C ARG A 352 11.50 -30.83 -14.65
N SER A 353 11.93 -32.09 -14.79
CA SER A 353 13.26 -32.31 -15.38
C SER A 353 13.26 -31.86 -16.84
N PRO A 354 14.42 -31.50 -17.43
CA PRO A 354 14.50 -31.18 -18.86
C PRO A 354 13.93 -32.31 -19.73
N LYS A 355 14.13 -33.57 -19.31
CA LYS A 355 13.56 -34.76 -19.94
C LYS A 355 12.02 -34.83 -19.85
N ASP A 356 11.40 -34.31 -18.79
CA ASP A 356 9.94 -34.25 -18.67
C ASP A 356 9.33 -33.13 -19.53
N ALA A 357 10.03 -31.99 -19.65
CA ALA A 357 9.65 -30.91 -20.57
C ALA A 357 9.73 -31.38 -22.02
N GLU A 358 10.87 -31.94 -22.43
CA GLU A 358 11.10 -32.50 -23.77
C GLU A 358 10.11 -33.64 -24.11
N LYS A 359 9.73 -34.45 -23.12
CA LYS A 359 8.74 -35.54 -23.27
C LYS A 359 7.29 -35.04 -23.31
N ALA A 360 7.00 -33.89 -22.71
CA ALA A 360 5.72 -33.20 -22.89
C ALA A 360 5.62 -32.57 -24.29
N GLU A 361 6.71 -31.94 -24.76
CA GLU A 361 6.84 -31.32 -26.08
C GLU A 361 6.76 -32.37 -27.21
N LYS A 362 7.45 -33.50 -27.06
CA LYS A 362 7.31 -34.68 -27.93
C LYS A 362 5.90 -35.26 -27.90
N LYS A 363 5.16 -35.20 -26.78
CA LYS A 363 3.74 -35.62 -26.72
C LYS A 363 2.80 -34.66 -27.44
N THR A 364 3.05 -33.35 -27.40
CA THR A 364 2.28 -32.37 -28.19
C THR A 364 2.56 -32.50 -29.69
N ASN A 365 3.80 -32.81 -30.08
CA ASN A 365 4.15 -32.99 -31.49
C ASN A 365 3.69 -34.35 -32.05
N ALA A 366 3.73 -35.43 -31.25
CA ALA A 366 3.18 -36.73 -31.64
C ALA A 366 1.65 -36.71 -31.89
N GLY A 367 0.92 -35.73 -31.33
CA GLY A 367 -0.49 -35.51 -31.61
C GLY A 367 -0.79 -34.83 -32.96
N ARG A 368 0.24 -34.48 -33.75
CA ARG A 368 0.12 -33.69 -34.99
C ARG A 368 0.51 -34.41 -36.29
N GLY A 369 0.96 -35.66 -36.23
CA GLY A 369 1.46 -36.39 -37.40
C GLY A 369 0.96 -37.82 -37.51
N MET A 370 -0.20 -38.03 -38.16
CA MET A 370 -0.61 -39.31 -38.75
C MET A 370 -1.77 -39.10 -39.74
N SER A 371 -1.43 -38.76 -40.98
CA SER A 371 -2.33 -38.89 -42.15
C SER A 371 -1.50 -38.86 -43.43
N GLY A 372 -0.97 -40.03 -43.82
CA GLY A 372 -0.42 -40.27 -45.17
C GLY A 372 -1.54 -40.56 -46.19
N PRO A 373 -1.27 -40.51 -47.50
CA PRO A 373 -2.30 -40.42 -48.56
C PRO A 373 -2.71 -41.77 -49.21
N HIS A 374 -3.70 -41.70 -50.13
CA HIS A 374 -4.29 -42.75 -50.99
C HIS A 374 -5.37 -43.66 -50.32
N SER A 375 -6.45 -44.10 -50.98
CA SER A 375 -7.11 -43.68 -52.25
C SER A 375 -8.61 -44.04 -52.23
N GLU A 376 -9.41 -43.30 -53.01
CA GLU A 376 -10.68 -43.64 -53.70
C GLU A 376 -11.79 -44.55 -53.10
N ASN A 377 -13.03 -44.01 -53.18
CA ASN A 377 -14.30 -44.63 -53.62
C ASN A 377 -14.73 -46.02 -53.08
N GLN A 378 -15.88 -46.08 -52.37
CA GLN A 378 -17.19 -46.41 -53.01
C GLN A 378 -18.40 -46.34 -52.05
N ASN A 379 -19.59 -46.28 -52.68
CA ASN A 379 -20.92 -45.97 -52.15
C ASN A 379 -21.60 -46.99 -51.20
N ASN A 380 -22.66 -46.48 -50.55
CA ASN A 380 -24.03 -47.06 -50.44
C ASN A 380 -24.47 -47.94 -49.23
N ARG A 381 -25.54 -47.43 -48.57
CA ARG A 381 -26.87 -48.05 -48.29
C ARG A 381 -27.12 -49.05 -47.12
N LEU A 382 -28.06 -48.61 -46.27
CA LEU A 382 -29.33 -49.26 -45.82
C LEU A 382 -29.39 -50.30 -44.65
N LEU A 383 -30.24 -49.93 -43.66
CA LEU A 383 -31.34 -50.69 -43.00
C LEU A 383 -31.09 -51.84 -41.99
N GLY A 384 -31.98 -51.88 -40.97
CA GLY A 384 -32.31 -53.05 -40.10
C GLY A 384 -32.54 -52.66 -38.61
N TYR A 385 -33.76 -52.32 -38.14
CA TYR A 385 -34.83 -53.18 -37.55
C TYR A 385 -34.53 -53.76 -36.13
N LYS A 386 -35.21 -53.28 -35.07
CA LYS A 386 -36.38 -53.88 -34.31
C LYS A 386 -36.00 -54.94 -33.24
N ALA A 387 -36.76 -55.25 -32.16
CA ALA A 387 -37.83 -54.59 -31.36
C ALA A 387 -38.24 -55.47 -30.12
N GLY A 388 -38.95 -54.89 -29.13
CA GLY A 388 -39.77 -55.58 -28.08
C GLY A 388 -39.07 -55.97 -26.76
N ASP A 389 -39.75 -56.18 -25.60
CA ASP A 389 -41.12 -55.82 -25.14
C ASP A 389 -41.28 -56.11 -23.60
N SER A 390 -42.21 -55.40 -22.90
CA SER A 390 -42.82 -55.70 -21.55
C SER A 390 -41.91 -55.82 -20.28
N ASP A 391 -42.36 -55.70 -19.01
CA ASP A 391 -43.38 -54.89 -18.31
C ASP A 391 -43.09 -54.95 -16.76
N PHE A 392 -43.53 -53.95 -15.98
CA PHE A 392 -43.76 -53.82 -14.50
C PHE A 392 -43.28 -54.95 -13.50
N GLU A 393 -42.75 -54.72 -12.28
CA GLU A 393 -43.04 -53.73 -11.19
C GLU A 393 -41.84 -53.49 -10.21
N GLU A 394 -41.94 -52.41 -9.41
CA GLU A 394 -41.35 -52.06 -8.07
C GLU A 394 -39.83 -52.10 -7.65
N GLU A 395 -39.43 -50.96 -7.05
CA GLU A 395 -38.32 -50.59 -6.12
C GLU A 395 -37.04 -51.44 -5.90
N LYS A 396 -35.86 -50.87 -6.24
CA LYS A 396 -34.73 -50.60 -5.29
C LYS A 396 -33.57 -49.74 -5.82
N GLU A 397 -32.64 -49.43 -4.91
CA GLU A 397 -31.43 -48.58 -4.96
C GLU A 397 -30.56 -48.54 -6.23
N LEU A 398 -29.84 -47.41 -6.37
CA LEU A 398 -28.58 -47.17 -7.13
C LEU A 398 -28.44 -47.76 -8.55
N GLU A 399 -28.31 -46.89 -9.56
CA GLU A 399 -27.02 -46.71 -10.28
C GLU A 399 -27.00 -45.48 -11.22
N ARG A 400 -25.86 -45.22 -11.90
CA ARG A 400 -25.56 -43.97 -12.64
C ARG A 400 -25.00 -44.23 -14.05
N LYS A 401 -25.54 -43.51 -15.07
CA LYS A 401 -24.97 -43.21 -16.43
C LYS A 401 -25.02 -44.36 -17.46
N PRO A 402 -24.69 -44.19 -18.78
CA PRO A 402 -24.07 -43.05 -19.52
C PRO A 402 -24.76 -42.66 -20.86
N GLU A 403 -24.22 -41.82 -21.76
CA GLU A 403 -23.62 -40.45 -21.67
C GLU A 403 -24.20 -39.65 -22.87
N ALA A 404 -24.05 -38.31 -22.90
CA ALA A 404 -24.19 -37.52 -24.13
C ALA A 404 -22.91 -36.69 -24.33
N GLY A 405 -21.92 -37.30 -24.98
CA GLY A 405 -20.59 -36.73 -25.17
C GLY A 405 -20.49 -35.82 -26.40
N GLY A 406 -19.68 -34.77 -26.32
CA GLY A 406 -19.38 -33.91 -27.48
C GLY A 406 -18.39 -32.77 -27.19
N ARG A 407 -18.63 -31.98 -26.14
CA ARG A 407 -17.74 -30.85 -25.75
C ARG A 407 -16.79 -31.15 -24.58
N ASN A 408 -16.95 -32.28 -23.90
CA ASN A 408 -16.22 -32.59 -22.67
C ASN A 408 -14.76 -33.07 -22.87
N ARG A 409 -14.29 -33.42 -24.09
CA ARG A 409 -12.91 -33.91 -24.27
C ARG A 409 -11.83 -32.85 -24.00
N ARG A 410 -12.03 -31.58 -24.41
CA ARG A 410 -11.04 -30.51 -24.17
C ARG A 410 -11.00 -30.06 -22.70
N LEU A 411 -12.16 -30.08 -22.02
CA LEU A 411 -12.26 -29.78 -20.59
C LEU A 411 -11.75 -30.96 -19.72
N LYS A 412 -12.01 -32.22 -20.11
CA LYS A 412 -11.40 -33.40 -19.49
C LYS A 412 -9.88 -33.40 -19.69
N ALA A 413 -9.35 -33.07 -20.87
CA ALA A 413 -7.89 -32.99 -21.09
C ALA A 413 -7.20 -32.01 -20.13
N LEU A 414 -7.75 -30.80 -19.95
CA LEU A 414 -7.27 -29.84 -18.95
C LEU A 414 -7.37 -30.38 -17.51
N LYS A 415 -8.51 -31.00 -17.13
CA LYS A 415 -8.67 -31.62 -15.80
C LYS A 415 -7.77 -32.84 -15.59
N THR A 416 -7.47 -33.63 -16.62
CA THR A 416 -6.57 -34.80 -16.54
C THR A 416 -5.11 -34.38 -16.43
N VAL A 417 -4.69 -33.32 -17.15
CA VAL A 417 -3.34 -32.74 -16.96
C VAL A 417 -3.19 -32.12 -15.56
N GLN A 418 -4.25 -31.52 -15.01
CA GLN A 418 -4.29 -31.08 -13.60
C GLN A 418 -4.20 -32.26 -12.62
N HIS A 419 -4.99 -33.33 -12.82
CA HIS A 419 -5.00 -34.49 -11.92
C HIS A 419 -3.68 -35.29 -11.95
N MET A 420 -3.03 -35.38 -13.11
CA MET A 420 -1.71 -36.03 -13.25
C MET A 420 -0.56 -35.17 -12.69
N SER A 421 -0.70 -33.83 -12.66
CA SER A 421 0.29 -32.95 -12.03
C SER A 421 0.19 -32.91 -10.50
N LEU A 422 -0.91 -33.42 -9.92
CA LEU A 422 -1.15 -33.48 -8.46
C LEU A 422 -0.83 -34.86 -7.84
N HIS A 423 -0.68 -35.92 -8.63
CA HIS A 423 -0.41 -37.29 -8.14
C HIS A 423 0.91 -37.89 -8.64
N GLY A 424 1.96 -37.08 -8.76
CA GLY A 424 3.33 -37.53 -9.04
C GLY A 424 4.08 -38.02 -7.79
N ASN A 425 3.66 -39.17 -7.24
CA ASN A 425 4.25 -39.98 -6.16
C ASN A 425 4.55 -39.33 -4.79
N ASP A 426 4.07 -40.04 -3.74
CA ASP A 426 4.42 -39.92 -2.32
C ASP A 426 4.22 -38.58 -1.60
N ARG A 427 2.96 -38.16 -1.50
CA ARG A 427 2.40 -37.69 -0.22
C ARG A 427 0.97 -38.19 0.00
N SER A 428 0.77 -38.97 1.05
CA SER A 428 -0.56 -39.20 1.61
C SER A 428 -1.18 -37.87 2.06
N PRO A 429 -2.47 -37.59 1.79
CA PRO A 429 -3.13 -36.32 2.12
C PRO A 429 -3.51 -36.21 3.62
N ALA A 430 -2.59 -36.59 4.52
CA ALA A 430 -2.85 -36.84 5.94
C ALA A 430 -2.11 -35.89 6.91
N SER A 431 -1.56 -34.75 6.46
CA SER A 431 -0.85 -33.83 7.38
C SER A 431 -0.95 -32.32 7.05
N SER A 432 -1.94 -31.86 6.27
CA SER A 432 -2.18 -30.43 6.08
C SER A 432 -3.68 -30.11 6.05
N ASN A 433 -4.23 -29.83 7.24
CA ASN A 433 -5.63 -29.41 7.44
C ASN A 433 -5.87 -27.95 7.00
N VAL A 434 -5.33 -27.54 5.87
CA VAL A 434 -5.53 -26.19 5.32
C VAL A 434 -6.77 -26.21 4.42
N SER A 435 -7.90 -25.80 4.97
CA SER A 435 -9.11 -25.58 4.17
C SER A 435 -8.86 -24.42 3.19
N VAL A 436 -8.89 -24.72 1.90
CA VAL A 436 -8.76 -23.73 0.83
C VAL A 436 -10.00 -22.82 0.80
N ALA A 437 -9.79 -21.52 0.57
CA ALA A 437 -10.89 -20.58 0.33
C ALA A 437 -11.46 -20.77 -1.09
N GLU A 438 -12.66 -21.34 -1.19
CA GLU A 438 -13.35 -21.57 -2.48
C GLU A 438 -13.50 -20.27 -3.29
N GLU A 439 -13.78 -19.14 -2.63
CA GLU A 439 -13.94 -17.83 -3.28
C GLU A 439 -12.68 -17.35 -4.01
N ALA A 440 -11.50 -17.63 -3.47
CA ALA A 440 -10.21 -17.25 -4.07
C ALA A 440 -9.75 -18.25 -5.15
N ALA A 441 -10.27 -19.48 -5.16
CA ALA A 441 -10.10 -20.41 -6.28
C ALA A 441 -10.86 -19.92 -7.53
N GLU A 442 -11.99 -19.24 -7.33
CA GLU A 442 -12.78 -18.63 -8.39
C GLU A 442 -12.29 -17.26 -8.87
N ASP A 443 -11.53 -16.52 -8.05
CA ASP A 443 -11.11 -15.16 -8.40
C ASP A 443 -10.19 -15.14 -9.64
N THR A 444 -10.66 -14.53 -10.72
CA THR A 444 -9.90 -14.37 -11.96
C THR A 444 -8.72 -13.41 -11.82
N ASP A 445 -8.73 -12.56 -10.79
CA ASP A 445 -7.70 -11.56 -10.51
C ASP A 445 -6.53 -12.09 -9.66
N VAL A 446 -6.55 -13.38 -9.30
CA VAL A 446 -5.41 -14.07 -8.66
C VAL A 446 -4.70 -14.96 -9.69
N PRO A 447 -3.35 -14.95 -9.81
CA PRO A 447 -2.65 -15.87 -10.71
C PRO A 447 -2.87 -17.33 -10.29
N LEU A 448 -3.04 -18.24 -11.27
CA LEU A 448 -3.44 -19.64 -11.04
C LEU A 448 -2.59 -20.38 -9.99
N PHE A 449 -1.28 -20.10 -9.93
CA PHE A 449 -0.37 -20.70 -8.97
C PHE A 449 -0.73 -20.34 -7.51
N PHE A 450 -1.12 -19.10 -7.22
CA PHE A 450 -1.43 -18.66 -5.85
C PHE A 450 -2.81 -19.11 -5.35
N ARG A 451 -3.77 -19.37 -6.26
CA ARG A 451 -5.12 -19.82 -5.88
C ARG A 451 -5.14 -21.11 -5.07
N GLY A 452 -4.21 -22.03 -5.35
CA GLY A 452 -4.07 -23.29 -4.60
C GLY A 452 -3.57 -23.12 -3.15
N TYR A 453 -3.13 -21.92 -2.77
CA TYR A 453 -2.61 -21.59 -1.44
C TYR A 453 -3.50 -20.57 -0.69
N ALA A 454 -4.73 -20.33 -1.16
CA ALA A 454 -5.63 -19.38 -0.53
C ALA A 454 -6.23 -19.92 0.77
N GLU A 455 -5.99 -19.25 1.90
CA GLU A 455 -6.40 -19.68 3.23
C GLU A 455 -7.83 -19.24 3.57
N LYS A 456 -8.69 -20.17 4.03
CA LYS A 456 -10.05 -19.85 4.51
C LYS A 456 -10.09 -18.90 5.73
N TYR A 457 -9.04 -18.94 6.55
CA TYR A 457 -8.91 -18.10 7.75
C TYR A 457 -7.55 -17.38 7.74
N PRO A 458 -7.35 -16.40 6.84
CA PRO A 458 -6.03 -15.87 6.52
C PRO A 458 -5.39 -15.09 7.67
N TYR A 459 -6.22 -14.53 8.56
CA TYR A 459 -5.79 -13.86 9.80
C TYR A 459 -5.80 -14.79 11.03
N GLY A 460 -6.14 -16.07 10.87
CA GLY A 460 -6.15 -17.06 11.97
C GLY A 460 -4.78 -17.28 12.61
N ASN A 461 -3.70 -16.93 11.90
CA ASN A 461 -2.30 -17.03 12.34
C ASN A 461 -1.60 -15.67 12.49
N VAL A 462 -2.36 -14.58 12.38
CA VAL A 462 -1.81 -13.23 12.40
C VAL A 462 -2.10 -12.65 13.78
N HIS A 463 -1.06 -12.50 14.60
CA HIS A 463 -1.19 -11.84 15.90
C HIS A 463 -1.48 -10.34 15.68
N MET A 464 -2.60 -9.87 16.22
CA MET A 464 -3.06 -8.50 16.09
C MET A 464 -3.43 -7.94 17.47
N ALA A 465 -3.07 -6.69 17.71
CA ALA A 465 -3.37 -5.98 18.93
C ALA A 465 -4.11 -4.66 18.63
N LEU A 466 -4.91 -4.19 19.58
CA LEU A 466 -5.53 -2.86 19.51
C LEU A 466 -4.72 -1.89 20.38
N ARG A 467 -4.21 -0.82 19.79
CA ARG A 467 -3.59 0.30 20.52
C ARG A 467 -4.61 1.41 20.72
N VAL A 468 -4.67 1.98 21.92
CA VAL A 468 -5.43 3.20 22.24
C VAL A 468 -4.48 4.12 22.99
N GLY A 469 -3.99 5.17 22.33
CA GLY A 469 -2.94 6.03 22.89
C GLY A 469 -1.68 5.23 23.28
N PRO A 470 -1.28 5.25 24.57
CA PRO A 470 -0.15 4.49 25.09
C PRO A 470 -0.47 3.03 25.47
N ILE A 471 -1.75 2.64 25.61
CA ILE A 471 -2.12 1.27 26.01
C ILE A 471 -2.31 0.35 24.79
N VAL A 472 -1.96 -0.93 24.97
CA VAL A 472 -2.11 -2.00 23.97
C VAL A 472 -2.91 -3.14 24.57
N ILE A 473 -3.92 -3.60 23.84
CA ILE A 473 -4.88 -4.64 24.24
C ILE A 473 -4.73 -5.84 23.30
N GLU A 474 -4.44 -7.01 23.86
CA GLU A 474 -4.11 -8.23 23.12
C GLU A 474 -4.94 -9.41 23.62
N ASN A 475 -5.40 -10.29 22.73
CA ASN A 475 -5.89 -11.62 23.10
C ASN A 475 -4.95 -12.72 22.60
N GLY A 476 -5.15 -13.94 23.08
CA GLY A 476 -4.38 -15.09 22.62
C GLY A 476 -2.92 -15.11 23.08
N VAL A 477 -2.62 -14.43 24.18
CA VAL A 477 -1.33 -14.50 24.90
C VAL A 477 -1.47 -15.52 26.04
N SER A 478 -0.54 -16.48 26.18
CA SER A 478 -0.62 -17.50 27.23
C SER A 478 -0.46 -16.91 28.64
N HIS A 479 -0.92 -17.65 29.66
CA HIS A 479 -0.88 -17.26 31.08
C HIS A 479 -1.65 -15.96 31.46
N THR A 480 -2.52 -15.43 30.59
CA THR A 480 -3.32 -14.21 30.81
C THR A 480 -4.74 -14.47 31.36
N LYS A 481 -4.90 -15.52 32.17
CA LYS A 481 -6.22 -16.00 32.64
C LYS A 481 -7.21 -16.31 31.47
N GLY A 482 -6.65 -16.62 30.29
CA GLY A 482 -7.37 -17.04 29.09
C GLY A 482 -8.10 -15.93 28.33
N GLY A 483 -8.09 -14.69 28.81
CA GLY A 483 -8.85 -13.57 28.23
C GLY A 483 -7.97 -12.58 27.48
N ALA A 484 -7.96 -11.33 27.94
CA ALA A 484 -7.22 -10.23 27.32
C ALA A 484 -6.10 -9.69 28.24
N LEU A 485 -4.96 -9.37 27.64
CA LEU A 485 -3.85 -8.63 28.24
C LEU A 485 -4.00 -7.14 27.91
N VAL A 486 -3.71 -6.27 28.87
CA VAL A 486 -3.48 -4.84 28.63
C VAL A 486 -2.10 -4.47 29.18
N SER A 487 -1.27 -3.90 28.32
CA SER A 487 0.08 -3.44 28.65
C SER A 487 0.32 -2.05 28.03
N LEU A 488 1.48 -1.45 28.30
CA LEU A 488 1.91 -0.28 27.53
C LEU A 488 2.54 -0.67 26.20
N ARG A 489 2.41 0.23 25.22
CA ARG A 489 3.13 0.17 23.95
C ARG A 489 4.65 0.26 24.12
N GLU A 490 5.37 -0.05 23.05
CA GLU A 490 6.73 0.45 22.92
C GLU A 490 6.70 1.94 22.60
N MET A 491 7.59 2.70 23.22
CA MET A 491 7.72 4.14 23.02
C MET A 491 8.14 4.44 21.57
N PRO A 492 7.61 5.51 20.94
CA PRO A 492 8.07 6.00 19.65
C PRO A 492 9.57 6.32 19.66
N VAL A 493 10.28 5.90 18.60
CA VAL A 493 11.68 6.27 18.35
C VAL A 493 11.70 7.62 17.61
N PHE A 494 11.60 8.69 18.39
CA PHE A 494 11.68 10.06 17.90
C PHE A 494 13.12 10.50 17.61
N GLN A 495 14.08 10.07 18.44
CA GLN A 495 15.52 10.19 18.18
C GLN A 495 16.19 8.84 18.50
N GLU A 496 16.06 8.34 19.72
CA GLU A 496 16.64 7.04 20.10
C GLU A 496 15.73 6.28 21.07
N ARG A 497 16.11 5.04 21.40
CA ARG A 497 15.38 4.20 22.37
C ARG A 497 15.93 4.44 23.78
N PHE A 498 15.55 5.57 24.38
CA PHE A 498 15.91 5.92 25.75
C PHE A 498 15.50 4.85 26.77
N HIS A 499 16.30 4.68 27.83
CA HIS A 499 15.87 3.98 29.03
C HIS A 499 15.08 4.95 29.92
N LEU A 500 13.76 4.89 29.80
CA LEU A 500 12.85 5.80 30.51
C LEU A 500 12.68 5.38 31.97
N GLN A 501 12.85 6.34 32.88
CA GLN A 501 12.79 6.15 34.33
C GLN A 501 11.34 6.14 34.85
N THR A 502 10.40 6.76 34.13
CA THR A 502 8.97 6.85 34.51
C THR A 502 8.09 5.73 33.94
N MET A 503 8.67 4.77 33.21
CA MET A 503 7.92 3.65 32.64
C MET A 503 7.37 2.73 33.74
N PRO A 504 6.04 2.46 33.78
CA PRO A 504 5.45 1.63 34.82
C PRO A 504 5.75 0.14 34.64
N ASP A 505 6.13 -0.49 35.75
CA ASP A 505 6.36 -1.93 35.87
C ASP A 505 5.06 -2.73 36.07
N ARG A 506 3.99 -2.47 35.31
CA ARG A 506 2.74 -3.26 35.43
C ARG A 506 2.02 -3.58 34.12
N ASP A 507 1.44 -4.77 34.09
CA ASP A 507 0.45 -5.22 33.10
C ASP A 507 -0.87 -5.58 33.82
N LEU A 508 -1.99 -5.52 33.09
CA LEU A 508 -3.31 -5.98 33.52
C LEU A 508 -3.77 -7.18 32.69
N ALA A 509 -4.56 -8.09 33.28
CA ALA A 509 -5.29 -9.13 32.55
C ALA A 509 -6.76 -9.17 32.96
N ILE A 510 -7.64 -9.36 31.97
CA ILE A 510 -9.09 -9.55 32.13
C ILE A 510 -9.41 -11.02 31.86
N GLY A 511 -10.00 -11.71 32.84
CA GLY A 511 -10.35 -13.12 32.72
C GLY A 511 -11.45 -13.41 31.68
N ALA A 512 -11.35 -14.55 31.00
CA ALA A 512 -12.20 -14.89 29.86
C ALA A 512 -13.68 -15.11 30.17
N SER A 513 -14.00 -15.66 31.34
CA SER A 513 -15.37 -16.05 31.72
C SER A 513 -15.91 -15.26 32.90
N ASP A 514 -15.03 -14.96 33.86
CA ASP A 514 -15.36 -14.29 35.13
C ASP A 514 -15.27 -12.76 35.05
N ARG A 515 -14.60 -12.21 34.01
CA ARG A 515 -14.26 -10.79 33.87
C ARG A 515 -13.55 -10.22 35.10
N LEU A 516 -12.79 -11.05 35.83
CA LEU A 516 -11.98 -10.57 36.95
C LEU A 516 -10.73 -9.86 36.43
N ILE A 517 -10.33 -8.81 37.14
CA ILE A 517 -9.13 -8.02 36.84
C ILE A 517 -7.97 -8.52 37.69
N TRP A 518 -6.84 -8.70 37.02
CA TRP A 518 -5.58 -9.15 37.59
C TRP A 518 -4.49 -8.17 37.19
N LYS A 519 -3.52 -7.94 38.07
CA LYS A 519 -2.30 -7.18 37.78
C LYS A 519 -1.07 -8.03 38.06
N ARG A 520 0.01 -7.80 37.31
CA ARG A 520 1.33 -8.37 37.60
C ARG A 520 2.39 -7.29 37.44
N GLN A 521 3.57 -7.53 38.02
CA GLN A 521 4.74 -6.76 37.64
C GLN A 521 5.09 -7.06 36.19
N ARG A 522 5.31 -6.01 35.39
CA ARG A 522 5.73 -6.13 33.99
C ARG A 522 7.17 -6.65 33.97
N GLN A 523 7.46 -7.57 33.05
CA GLN A 523 8.84 -7.91 32.72
C GLN A 523 9.34 -7.02 31.60
N ALA A 524 10.65 -6.77 31.55
CA ALA A 524 11.30 -6.13 30.41
C ALA A 524 10.98 -6.93 29.13
N ILE A 525 10.06 -6.41 28.32
CA ILE A 525 9.59 -7.09 27.11
C ILE A 525 10.67 -6.91 26.03
N GLY A 526 11.08 -8.01 25.40
CA GLY A 526 11.94 -7.96 24.22
C GLY A 526 11.29 -7.18 23.08
N ARG A 527 12.10 -6.54 22.24
CA ARG A 527 11.64 -5.66 21.15
C ARG A 527 10.65 -6.39 20.21
N LYS A 528 9.40 -5.94 20.17
CA LYS A 528 8.35 -6.42 19.26
C LYS A 528 8.72 -6.08 17.81
N ARG A 529 8.54 -7.04 16.89
CA ARG A 529 8.70 -6.83 15.44
C ARG A 529 7.32 -6.63 14.84
N TYR A 530 6.97 -5.41 14.45
CA TYR A 530 5.71 -5.14 13.76
C TYR A 530 5.83 -5.39 12.24
N LYS A 531 4.78 -5.90 11.62
CA LYS A 531 4.65 -6.05 10.16
C LYS A 531 3.89 -4.89 9.51
N ALA A 532 2.92 -4.35 10.24
CA ALA A 532 2.14 -3.18 9.87
C ALA A 532 1.54 -2.55 11.14
N MET A 533 1.36 -1.24 11.11
CA MET A 533 0.50 -0.51 12.04
C MET A 533 -0.60 0.14 11.20
N MET A 534 -1.86 0.01 11.60
CA MET A 534 -3.00 0.47 10.82
C MET A 534 -3.77 1.53 11.61
N LYS A 535 -3.75 2.78 11.15
CA LYS A 535 -4.54 3.85 11.77
C LYS A 535 -6.02 3.49 11.74
N GLN A 536 -6.76 3.66 12.83
CA GLN A 536 -8.21 3.48 12.85
C GLN A 536 -8.90 4.80 13.20
N VAL A 537 -8.37 5.53 14.18
CA VAL A 537 -8.85 6.86 14.58
C VAL A 537 -7.64 7.78 14.77
N VAL A 538 -7.78 9.02 14.32
CA VAL A 538 -6.81 10.13 14.48
C VAL A 538 -7.36 11.10 15.52
N GLY A 539 -6.62 11.32 16.60
CA GLY A 539 -7.04 12.18 17.71
C GLY A 539 -7.23 13.66 17.33
N VAL A 540 -7.82 14.42 18.26
CA VAL A 540 -7.88 15.89 18.26
C VAL A 540 -6.65 16.60 18.86
N PRO A 541 -5.92 16.06 19.86
CA PRO A 541 -4.86 16.82 20.53
C PRO A 541 -3.74 17.26 19.60
N PHE A 542 -3.26 18.49 19.80
CA PHE A 542 -2.18 19.13 19.06
C PHE A 542 -2.44 19.14 17.55
N SER A 543 -3.70 19.35 17.15
CA SER A 543 -4.13 19.36 15.74
C SER A 543 -4.21 20.75 15.09
N GLY A 544 -3.85 21.80 15.86
CA GLY A 544 -3.67 23.18 15.39
C GLY A 544 -4.96 23.99 15.32
N SER A 545 -5.96 23.66 16.15
CA SER A 545 -7.35 24.07 15.94
C SER A 545 -8.06 24.46 17.23
N ASP A 546 -8.93 25.48 17.15
CA ASP A 546 -9.72 26.03 18.26
C ASP A 546 -10.76 25.04 18.86
N THR A 547 -10.81 23.80 18.38
CA THR A 547 -11.58 22.69 18.96
C THR A 547 -11.09 22.26 20.35
N LEU A 548 -9.81 22.47 20.60
CA LEU A 548 -9.23 22.51 21.93
C LEU A 548 -8.79 23.94 22.18
N SER A 549 -8.74 24.37 23.45
CA SER A 549 -8.21 25.70 23.74
C SER A 549 -6.74 25.73 23.32
N ARG A 550 -6.45 26.48 22.25
CA ARG A 550 -5.10 26.62 21.72
C ARG A 550 -4.12 27.09 22.80
N ASP A 551 -4.56 28.01 23.65
CA ASP A 551 -3.75 28.51 24.77
C ASP A 551 -3.42 27.39 25.77
N GLN A 552 -4.34 26.44 25.99
CA GLN A 552 -4.06 25.25 26.81
C GLN A 552 -3.04 24.33 26.11
N GLU A 553 -3.19 24.04 24.81
CA GLU A 553 -2.22 23.22 24.07
C GLU A 553 -0.82 23.86 24.06
N LEU A 554 -0.73 25.17 23.81
CA LEU A 554 0.51 25.93 23.90
C LEU A 554 1.08 25.91 25.32
N SER A 555 0.25 26.03 26.36
CA SER A 555 0.72 25.98 27.75
C SER A 555 1.29 24.61 28.16
N VAL A 556 0.94 23.52 27.45
CA VAL A 556 1.60 22.21 27.60
C VAL A 556 2.94 22.20 26.86
N VAL A 557 3.03 22.78 25.65
CA VAL A 557 4.30 22.92 24.92
C VAL A 557 5.33 23.71 25.73
N HIS A 558 4.93 24.83 26.33
CA HIS A 558 5.82 25.66 27.15
C HIS A 558 6.35 24.89 28.38
N ASP A 559 5.48 24.18 29.11
CA ASP A 559 5.92 23.37 30.26
C ASP A 559 6.90 22.27 29.85
N ILE A 560 6.69 21.65 28.69
CA ILE A 560 7.61 20.63 28.14
C ILE A 560 8.96 21.23 27.78
N LEU A 561 9.00 22.46 27.24
CA LEU A 561 10.26 23.16 26.97
C LEU A 561 10.98 23.56 28.27
N THR A 562 10.26 24.07 29.28
CA THR A 562 10.82 24.34 30.62
C THR A 562 11.33 23.07 31.31
N ALA A 563 10.71 21.91 31.05
CA ALA A 563 11.20 20.62 31.54
C ALA A 563 12.54 20.20 30.88
N CYS A 564 12.79 20.57 29.62
CA CYS A 564 14.08 20.30 28.95
C CYS A 564 15.25 21.04 29.61
N GLU A 565 15.01 22.21 30.19
CA GLU A 565 16.01 23.04 30.88
C GLU A 565 16.48 22.42 32.20
N GLN A 566 15.74 21.44 32.76
CA GLN A 566 16.07 20.82 34.04
C GLN A 566 17.20 19.77 33.92
N PRO A 567 18.12 19.66 34.89
CA PRO A 567 19.27 18.75 34.86
C PRO A 567 18.92 17.32 35.31
N PHE A 568 17.75 16.79 34.95
CA PHE A 568 17.28 15.46 35.40
C PHE A 568 18.09 14.28 34.84
N ASP A 569 18.94 14.53 33.84
CA ASP A 569 19.83 13.57 33.17
C ASP A 569 21.31 13.78 33.52
N ASP A 570 21.64 14.66 34.47
CA ASP A 570 23.01 14.87 34.94
C ASP A 570 23.56 13.58 35.61
N PRO A 571 24.61 12.94 35.05
CA PRO A 571 25.19 11.71 35.61
C PRO A 571 25.88 11.93 36.97
N GLY A 572 26.12 13.17 37.40
CA GLY A 572 26.61 13.51 38.73
C GLY A 572 25.55 13.41 39.83
N LEU A 573 24.26 13.37 39.48
CA LEU A 573 23.17 13.26 40.44
C LEU A 573 22.81 11.80 40.76
N PRO A 574 22.44 11.46 42.01
CA PRO A 574 21.86 10.16 42.34
C PRO A 574 20.60 9.88 41.51
N THR A 575 20.41 8.65 41.03
CA THR A 575 19.24 8.25 40.23
C THR A 575 17.91 8.56 40.91
N THR A 576 17.86 8.53 42.25
CA THR A 576 16.67 8.91 43.03
C THR A 576 16.34 10.40 42.95
N ASP A 577 17.33 11.25 42.74
CA ASP A 577 17.15 12.71 42.69
C ASP A 577 16.96 13.19 41.25
N GLN A 578 17.62 12.55 40.27
CA GLN A 578 17.24 12.60 38.84
C GLN A 578 15.74 12.34 38.65
N LEU A 579 15.24 11.23 39.23
CA LEU A 579 13.82 10.86 39.20
C LEU A 579 12.89 11.92 39.80
N LYS A 580 13.24 12.47 40.98
CA LYS A 580 12.44 13.54 41.61
C LYS A 580 12.40 14.81 40.77
N LEU A 581 13.54 15.20 40.18
CA LEU A 581 13.63 16.36 39.30
C LEU A 581 12.79 16.17 38.04
N LEU A 582 12.91 15.00 37.39
CA LEU A 582 12.10 14.65 36.23
C LEU A 582 10.60 14.66 36.56
N ASP A 583 10.19 14.02 37.66
CA ASP A 583 8.80 13.98 38.09
C ASP A 583 8.25 15.40 38.37
N SER A 584 9.02 16.24 39.06
CA SER A 584 8.66 17.63 39.33
C SER A 584 8.61 18.49 38.06
N ALA A 585 9.43 18.19 37.05
CA ALA A 585 9.46 18.88 35.76
C ALA A 585 8.28 18.49 34.85
N LEU A 586 7.85 17.22 34.90
CA LEU A 586 6.76 16.71 34.06
C LEU A 586 5.36 16.96 34.63
N GLU A 587 5.20 17.09 35.95
CA GLU A 587 3.87 17.23 36.58
C GLU A 587 3.03 18.43 36.10
N PRO A 588 3.59 19.64 35.81
CA PRO A 588 2.84 20.76 35.25
C PRO A 588 2.21 20.41 33.88
N ALA A 589 3.01 19.89 32.96
CA ALA A 589 2.56 19.46 31.64
C ALA A 589 1.53 18.31 31.74
N LEU A 590 1.79 17.33 32.61
CA LEU A 590 0.89 16.20 32.85
C LEU A 590 -0.46 16.66 33.44
N THR A 591 -0.46 17.62 34.37
CA THR A 591 -1.68 18.18 34.96
C THR A 591 -2.53 18.92 33.93
N LYS A 592 -1.91 19.77 33.10
CA LYS A 592 -2.60 20.47 32.01
C LYS A 592 -3.13 19.48 30.96
N LEU A 593 -2.36 18.45 30.62
CA LEU A 593 -2.77 17.41 29.68
C LEU A 593 -3.92 16.53 30.22
N LYS A 594 -3.94 16.23 31.53
CA LYS A 594 -5.08 15.60 32.21
C LYS A 594 -6.35 16.44 32.08
N ALA A 595 -6.27 17.75 32.27
CA ALA A 595 -7.40 18.66 32.09
C ALA A 595 -7.88 18.73 30.62
N LEU A 596 -6.94 18.81 29.66
CA LEU A 596 -7.22 18.90 28.23
C LEU A 596 -7.89 17.64 27.66
N LEU A 597 -7.41 16.46 28.05
CA LEU A 597 -7.84 15.18 27.45
C LEU A 597 -8.92 14.46 28.26
N GLY A 598 -9.04 14.71 29.57
CA GLY A 598 -9.75 13.83 30.50
C GLY A 598 -11.21 13.54 30.16
N SER A 599 -11.95 14.54 29.64
CA SER A 599 -13.35 14.36 29.21
C SER A 599 -13.48 13.42 28.00
N ARG A 600 -12.59 13.57 27.01
CA ARG A 600 -12.55 12.71 25.81
C ARG A 600 -12.03 11.32 26.15
N LEU A 601 -10.99 11.23 26.97
CA LEU A 601 -10.40 9.97 27.41
C LEU A 601 -11.44 9.05 28.07
N LYS A 602 -12.32 9.62 28.91
CA LYS A 602 -13.43 8.88 29.54
C LYS A 602 -14.37 8.24 28.52
N VAL A 603 -14.63 8.87 27.37
CA VAL A 603 -15.44 8.28 26.30
C VAL A 603 -14.69 7.12 25.63
N TYR A 604 -13.39 7.30 25.34
CA TYR A 604 -12.55 6.25 24.74
C TYR A 604 -12.41 5.02 25.65
N LEU A 605 -11.92 5.21 26.89
CA LEU A 605 -11.69 4.12 27.82
C LEU A 605 -13.00 3.55 28.40
N GLY A 606 -14.04 4.36 28.56
CA GLY A 606 -15.38 3.91 28.92
C GLY A 606 -15.93 2.93 27.89
N SER A 607 -15.93 3.32 26.61
CA SER A 607 -16.37 2.45 25.51
C SER A 607 -15.55 1.14 25.41
N ILE A 608 -14.22 1.23 25.53
CA ILE A 608 -13.35 0.05 25.54
C ILE A 608 -13.63 -0.86 26.74
N SER A 609 -13.82 -0.29 27.94
CA SER A 609 -14.16 -1.02 29.17
C SER A 609 -15.50 -1.74 29.03
N GLU A 610 -16.55 -1.07 28.56
CA GLU A 610 -17.86 -1.67 28.28
C GLU A 610 -17.76 -2.84 27.31
N ARG A 611 -16.98 -2.69 26.22
CA ARG A 611 -16.75 -3.74 25.22
C ARG A 611 -15.98 -4.93 25.81
N LEU A 612 -14.96 -4.69 26.65
CA LEU A 612 -14.22 -5.76 27.35
C LEU A 612 -15.09 -6.51 28.38
N LEU A 613 -16.02 -5.82 29.04
CA LEU A 613 -16.91 -6.42 30.05
C LEU A 613 -18.14 -7.11 29.45
N ASN A 614 -18.59 -6.70 28.27
CA ASN A 614 -19.71 -7.32 27.56
C ASN A 614 -19.45 -8.82 27.36
N LYS A 615 -20.42 -9.68 27.73
CA LYS A 615 -20.33 -11.14 27.63
C LYS A 615 -20.40 -11.66 26.19
N ASP A 616 -21.00 -10.90 25.27
CA ASP A 616 -21.09 -11.26 23.86
C ASP A 616 -19.73 -11.09 23.14
N VAL A 617 -18.85 -10.22 23.68
CA VAL A 617 -17.49 -10.03 23.20
C VAL A 617 -16.61 -11.15 23.73
N LYS A 618 -16.17 -12.04 22.84
CA LYS A 618 -15.25 -13.12 23.20
C LYS A 618 -13.85 -12.55 23.43
N LEU A 619 -13.31 -12.72 24.65
CA LEU A 619 -11.91 -12.39 24.94
C LEU A 619 -10.99 -13.57 24.57
N ALA A 620 -11.39 -14.80 24.93
CA ALA A 620 -10.61 -16.00 24.63
C ALA A 620 -10.37 -16.17 23.12
N TRP A 621 -9.11 -16.41 22.75
CA TRP A 621 -8.70 -16.51 21.35
C TRP A 621 -9.07 -17.85 20.73
N SER A 622 -9.39 -17.82 19.43
CA SER A 622 -9.57 -19.00 18.60
C SER A 622 -9.29 -18.65 17.14
N ALA A 623 -8.35 -19.34 16.50
CA ALA A 623 -7.97 -19.11 15.09
C ALA A 623 -9.17 -19.06 14.11
N THR A 624 -10.25 -19.81 14.40
CA THR A 624 -11.46 -19.89 13.56
C THR A 624 -12.62 -19.04 14.08
N ASN A 625 -12.86 -19.01 15.40
CA ASN A 625 -14.09 -18.47 15.98
C ASN A 625 -13.93 -17.09 16.62
N ASN A 626 -12.71 -16.67 16.94
CA ASN A 626 -12.39 -15.38 17.54
C ASN A 626 -10.87 -15.10 17.42
N ASN A 627 -10.40 -14.86 16.18
CA ASN A 627 -8.99 -14.53 15.96
C ASN A 627 -8.71 -13.08 16.41
N CYS A 628 -7.44 -12.69 16.39
CA CYS A 628 -7.02 -11.38 16.88
C CYS A 628 -7.65 -10.21 16.10
N GLN A 629 -7.95 -10.37 14.81
CA GLN A 629 -8.62 -9.35 14.00
C GLN A 629 -10.08 -9.16 14.41
N THR A 630 -10.83 -10.25 14.59
CA THR A 630 -12.21 -10.22 15.09
C THR A 630 -12.26 -9.58 16.47
N PHE A 631 -11.36 -10.00 17.37
CA PHE A 631 -11.21 -9.42 18.72
C PHE A 631 -10.97 -7.90 18.68
N CYS A 632 -9.91 -7.44 18.00
CA CYS A 632 -9.58 -6.01 17.92
C CYS A 632 -10.72 -5.18 17.30
N SER A 633 -11.47 -5.75 16.35
CA SER A 633 -12.59 -5.06 15.70
C SER A 633 -13.84 -5.02 16.57
N SER A 634 -14.06 -6.02 17.42
CA SER A 634 -15.18 -6.07 18.38
C SER A 634 -15.08 -5.05 19.52
N LEU A 635 -13.86 -4.58 19.82
CA LEU A 635 -13.60 -3.55 20.84
C LEU A 635 -13.83 -2.11 20.33
N ILE A 636 -13.78 -1.87 19.01
CA ILE A 636 -13.97 -0.53 18.45
C ILE A 636 -15.47 -0.27 18.30
N ASP A 637 -16.00 0.72 19.04
CA ASP A 637 -17.40 1.08 18.92
C ASP A 637 -17.69 1.85 17.62
N LYS A 638 -18.41 1.18 16.72
CA LYS A 638 -18.78 1.73 15.41
C LYS A 638 -19.88 2.79 15.44
N THR A 639 -20.55 2.98 16.57
CA THR A 639 -21.50 4.09 16.73
C THR A 639 -20.77 5.39 17.05
N ILE A 640 -19.71 5.31 17.86
CA ILE A 640 -18.86 6.45 18.27
C ILE A 640 -17.83 6.77 17.18
N PHE A 641 -17.07 5.75 16.74
CA PHE A 641 -15.94 5.90 15.83
C PHE A 641 -16.28 5.59 14.36
N GLY A 642 -17.54 5.30 14.03
CA GLY A 642 -18.00 4.99 12.67
C GLY A 642 -18.07 6.17 11.69
N PRO A 643 -18.46 7.39 12.09
CA PRO A 643 -18.37 8.58 11.22
C PRO A 643 -16.95 8.83 10.69
N LEU A 644 -16.79 9.46 9.52
CA LEU A 644 -15.46 9.77 8.97
C LEU A 644 -14.80 10.95 9.70
N VAL A 645 -15.60 11.96 10.03
CA VAL A 645 -15.22 13.10 10.87
C VAL A 645 -16.25 13.23 11.98
N ASN A 646 -15.82 13.69 13.15
CA ASN A 646 -16.71 13.92 14.28
C ASN A 646 -17.37 15.30 14.14
N GLY A 647 -18.39 15.39 13.28
CA GLY A 647 -19.20 16.60 13.08
C GLY A 647 -20.32 16.73 14.11
N GLU A 648 -21.08 17.83 14.04
CA GLU A 648 -22.21 18.08 14.95
C GLU A 648 -23.21 16.91 14.95
N SER A 649 -23.40 16.29 16.12
CA SER A 649 -24.43 15.26 16.31
C SER A 649 -25.82 15.90 16.22
N LEU A 650 -26.71 15.31 15.41
CA LEU A 650 -28.14 15.63 15.45
C LEU A 650 -28.73 15.16 16.80
N GLY A 651 -28.61 16.01 17.82
CA GLY A 651 -29.22 15.80 19.14
C GLY A 651 -28.28 15.98 20.34
N SER A 652 -26.98 16.24 20.16
CA SER A 652 -26.14 16.66 21.30
C SER A 652 -26.39 18.13 21.67
N SER A 653 -26.08 18.51 22.92
CA SER A 653 -25.98 19.92 23.29
C SER A 653 -24.94 20.65 22.42
N LYS A 654 -25.09 21.97 22.30
CA LYS A 654 -24.20 22.85 21.52
C LYS A 654 -22.75 22.89 22.03
N ASP A 655 -22.47 22.24 23.16
CA ASP A 655 -21.18 22.27 23.87
C ASP A 655 -20.34 20.99 23.66
N ALA A 656 -20.85 20.00 22.92
CA ALA A 656 -20.17 18.72 22.74
C ALA A 656 -18.96 18.83 21.79
N SER A 657 -17.77 19.02 22.36
CA SER A 657 -16.52 19.07 21.59
C SER A 657 -16.22 17.71 20.92
N PRO A 658 -15.73 17.68 19.67
CA PRO A 658 -15.48 16.45 18.92
C PRO A 658 -14.37 15.59 19.54
N LEU A 659 -14.51 14.27 19.38
CA LEU A 659 -13.63 13.26 20.00
C LEU A 659 -12.38 12.93 19.16
N TYR A 660 -12.47 13.05 17.83
CA TYR A 660 -11.41 12.74 16.86
C TYR A 660 -11.50 13.65 15.63
N THR A 661 -10.37 13.85 14.93
CA THR A 661 -10.34 14.61 13.67
C THR A 661 -10.81 13.74 12.50
N MET A 662 -10.31 12.51 12.40
CA MET A 662 -10.65 11.59 11.31
C MET A 662 -10.71 10.13 11.78
N SER A 663 -11.63 9.34 11.21
CA SER A 663 -11.74 7.90 11.48
C SER A 663 -11.88 7.06 10.21
N PHE A 664 -10.99 6.08 10.14
CA PHE A 664 -10.88 5.06 9.10
C PHE A 664 -11.56 3.74 9.48
N VAL A 665 -12.32 3.72 10.58
CA VAL A 665 -13.10 2.54 10.99
C VAL A 665 -14.10 2.19 9.88
N CYS A 666 -13.99 0.95 9.39
CA CYS A 666 -14.85 0.38 8.35
C CYS A 666 -15.56 -0.88 8.90
N PRO A 667 -16.65 -1.36 8.26
CA PRO A 667 -17.29 -2.63 8.59
C PRO A 667 -16.32 -3.83 8.52
N ASP A 668 -16.57 -4.90 9.28
CA ASP A 668 -15.64 -6.06 9.42
C ASP A 668 -15.69 -7.02 8.22
N GLU A 669 -16.08 -6.51 7.05
CA GLU A 669 -16.29 -7.27 5.83
C GLU A 669 -14.94 -7.52 5.13
N GLY A 670 -14.06 -8.23 5.83
CA GLY A 670 -12.73 -8.61 5.37
C GLY A 670 -12.79 -9.30 4.01
N TYR A 671 -12.00 -8.78 3.07
CA TYR A 671 -11.83 -9.28 1.70
C TYR A 671 -13.11 -9.85 1.06
N LYS A 672 -14.20 -9.08 1.05
CA LYS A 672 -15.30 -9.37 0.14
C LYS A 672 -14.82 -9.21 -1.30
N LYS A 673 -15.03 -10.25 -2.12
CA LYS A 673 -14.82 -10.37 -3.57
C LYS A 673 -14.93 -9.01 -4.26
N SER A 674 -13.81 -8.29 -4.34
CA SER A 674 -13.83 -6.85 -4.59
C SER A 674 -14.33 -6.61 -6.01
N ARG A 675 -15.36 -5.78 -6.19
CA ARG A 675 -15.77 -5.32 -7.51
C ARG A 675 -14.58 -4.58 -8.12
N GLY A 676 -13.85 -5.25 -9.03
CA GLY A 676 -12.59 -4.74 -9.56
C GLY A 676 -12.75 -3.36 -10.19
N VAL A 677 -11.71 -2.54 -10.12
CA VAL A 677 -11.74 -1.14 -10.58
C VAL A 677 -12.07 -1.08 -12.08
N ARG A 678 -13.15 -0.37 -12.45
CA ARG A 678 -13.70 -0.34 -13.83
C ARG A 678 -13.57 1.03 -14.49
N THR A 679 -13.52 2.08 -13.68
CA THR A 679 -13.40 3.49 -14.08
C THR A 679 -12.42 4.25 -13.19
N LYS A 680 -11.89 5.37 -13.68
CA LYS A 680 -11.02 6.28 -12.93
C LYS A 680 -11.69 7.01 -11.74
N PHE A 681 -13.00 6.84 -11.58
CA PHE A 681 -13.76 7.36 -10.44
C PHE A 681 -14.13 6.26 -9.44
N ASP A 682 -13.78 4.99 -9.68
CA ASP A 682 -13.90 3.94 -8.67
C ASP A 682 -12.79 4.12 -7.63
N VAL A 683 -13.02 3.63 -6.40
CA VAL A 683 -12.00 3.70 -5.34
C VAL A 683 -10.95 2.61 -5.61
N PRO A 684 -9.65 2.96 -5.79
CA PRO A 684 -8.58 1.99 -5.98
C PRO A 684 -8.30 1.23 -4.67
N PHE A 685 -7.40 0.24 -4.74
CA PHE A 685 -6.91 -0.45 -3.55
C PHE A 685 -5.91 0.45 -2.80
N GLY A 686 -5.97 0.42 -1.46
CA GLY A 686 -4.96 1.06 -0.61
C GLY A 686 -3.68 0.22 -0.50
N LEU A 687 -2.57 0.83 -0.10
CA LEU A 687 -1.27 0.13 0.03
C LEU A 687 -1.33 -0.93 1.14
N THR A 688 -2.00 -0.65 2.26
CA THR A 688 -2.21 -1.64 3.32
C THR A 688 -3.15 -2.76 2.86
N GLU A 689 -4.17 -2.44 2.06
CA GLU A 689 -5.10 -3.46 1.50
C GLU A 689 -4.34 -4.46 0.61
N GLU A 690 -3.45 -3.95 -0.26
CA GLU A 690 -2.55 -4.77 -1.10
C GLU A 690 -1.53 -5.58 -0.28
N TYR A 691 -1.02 -5.04 0.83
CA TYR A 691 -0.11 -5.76 1.74
C TYR A 691 -0.84 -6.92 2.43
N LEU A 692 -2.00 -6.65 3.03
CA LEU A 692 -2.81 -7.64 3.74
C LEU A 692 -3.43 -8.69 2.81
N LEU A 693 -3.64 -8.36 1.53
CA LEU A 693 -4.05 -9.34 0.52
C LEU A 693 -3.05 -10.51 0.41
N ARG A 694 -1.75 -10.28 0.66
CA ARG A 694 -0.74 -11.36 0.66
C ARG A 694 -0.99 -12.42 1.73
N PHE A 695 -1.60 -12.04 2.85
CA PHE A 695 -1.94 -12.98 3.94
C PHE A 695 -3.06 -13.95 3.51
N HIS A 696 -3.88 -13.59 2.52
CA HIS A 696 -4.87 -14.50 1.94
C HIS A 696 -4.23 -15.70 1.23
N PHE A 697 -2.98 -15.56 0.78
CA PHE A 697 -2.18 -16.63 0.17
C PHE A 697 -1.12 -17.18 1.15
N GLY A 698 -1.34 -16.98 2.46
CA GLY A 698 -0.51 -17.46 3.55
C GLY A 698 0.89 -16.82 3.64
N ARG A 699 1.12 -15.63 3.07
CA ARG A 699 2.44 -15.00 3.08
C ARG A 699 2.68 -14.19 4.35
N HIS A 700 2.80 -14.90 5.47
CA HIS A 700 2.93 -14.33 6.82
C HIS A 700 4.40 -14.07 7.21
N ASP A 701 5.36 -14.72 6.56
CA ASP A 701 6.80 -14.67 6.87
C ASP A 701 7.59 -13.54 6.19
N GLU A 702 6.92 -12.74 5.35
CA GLU A 702 7.56 -11.65 4.57
C GLU A 702 8.06 -10.49 5.45
N ALA A 703 8.78 -9.58 4.82
CA ALA A 703 9.13 -8.28 5.39
C ALA A 703 7.90 -7.48 5.86
N ASP A 704 8.15 -6.42 6.62
CA ASP A 704 7.10 -5.47 7.00
C ASP A 704 6.61 -4.64 5.79
N ILE A 705 5.56 -3.86 5.98
CA ILE A 705 4.89 -3.10 4.90
C ILE A 705 5.83 -2.09 4.20
N ILE A 706 6.75 -1.43 4.92
CA ILE A 706 7.65 -0.42 4.32
C ILE A 706 8.67 -1.11 3.42
N ASP A 707 9.36 -2.12 3.95
CA ASP A 707 10.32 -2.92 3.19
C ASP A 707 9.66 -3.56 1.95
N THR A 708 8.44 -4.04 2.12
CA THR A 708 7.64 -4.67 1.07
C THR A 708 7.35 -3.73 -0.10
N TYR A 709 7.18 -2.43 0.16
CA TYR A 709 7.03 -1.43 -0.90
C TYR A 709 8.38 -0.97 -1.48
N GLN A 710 9.46 -1.02 -0.72
CA GLN A 710 10.81 -0.85 -1.27
C GLN A 710 11.17 -1.95 -2.28
N GLU A 711 10.69 -3.20 -2.12
CA GLU A 711 10.91 -4.28 -3.09
C GLU A 711 10.45 -3.93 -4.53
N TYR A 712 9.46 -3.04 -4.70
CA TYR A 712 9.06 -2.58 -6.04
C TYR A 712 10.20 -1.85 -6.76
N TRP A 713 10.93 -0.97 -6.06
CA TRP A 713 12.01 -0.16 -6.63
C TRP A 713 13.31 -0.96 -6.76
N TYR A 714 13.65 -1.71 -5.71
CA TYR A 714 14.92 -2.44 -5.61
C TYR A 714 14.91 -3.81 -6.31
N ASP A 715 13.85 -4.63 -6.14
CA ASP A 715 13.80 -6.03 -6.61
C ASP A 715 13.09 -6.22 -7.95
N TRP A 716 11.92 -5.60 -8.15
CA TRP A 716 11.17 -5.72 -9.41
C TRP A 716 11.66 -4.71 -10.45
N GLY A 717 11.72 -3.42 -10.08
CA GLY A 717 12.12 -2.32 -10.97
C GLY A 717 13.61 -2.30 -11.31
N ALA A 718 14.44 -2.97 -10.49
CA ALA A 718 15.89 -3.11 -10.64
C ALA A 718 16.66 -1.78 -10.74
N PHE A 719 16.15 -0.71 -10.12
CA PHE A 719 16.77 0.62 -10.14
C PHE A 719 17.96 0.78 -9.18
N GLY A 720 18.19 -0.21 -8.30
CA GLY A 720 19.17 -0.18 -7.20
C GLY A 720 18.86 0.81 -6.08
N SER A 721 17.85 1.65 -6.24
CA SER A 721 17.41 2.69 -5.30
C SER A 721 16.02 3.20 -5.70
N THR A 722 15.42 4.08 -4.89
CA THR A 722 14.20 4.80 -5.29
C THR A 722 14.50 5.86 -6.36
N LEU A 723 13.49 6.57 -6.86
CA LEU A 723 13.66 7.55 -7.96
C LEU A 723 13.50 9.01 -7.52
N TYR A 724 12.68 9.30 -6.52
CA TYR A 724 12.31 10.66 -6.13
C TYR A 724 12.39 10.88 -4.61
N ARG A 725 12.76 12.10 -4.20
CA ARG A 725 13.06 12.56 -2.82
C ARG A 725 12.34 11.80 -1.69
N TYR A 726 11.00 11.79 -1.68
CA TYR A 726 10.24 11.24 -0.56
C TYR A 726 10.12 9.71 -0.52
N GLN A 727 10.60 9.00 -1.54
CA GLN A 727 10.36 7.55 -1.69
C GLN A 727 11.19 6.67 -0.76
N ASP A 728 12.31 7.18 -0.22
CA ASP A 728 13.12 6.44 0.76
C ASP A 728 12.36 6.21 2.09
N LEU A 729 11.38 7.07 2.40
CA LEU A 729 10.42 6.91 3.50
C LEU A 729 9.05 6.42 3.02
N TYR A 730 8.50 7.05 1.97
CA TYR A 730 7.15 6.79 1.46
C TYR A 730 7.20 6.19 0.03
N PRO A 731 7.48 4.87 -0.10
CA PRO A 731 7.92 4.19 -1.33
C PRO A 731 6.85 3.95 -2.43
N TRP A 732 6.08 4.98 -2.78
CA TRP A 732 5.15 4.98 -3.91
C TRP A 732 5.44 6.13 -4.89
N ASP A 733 4.90 6.04 -6.11
CA ASP A 733 4.81 7.21 -7.00
C ASP A 733 3.43 7.86 -6.80
N CYS A 734 3.41 9.15 -6.45
CA CYS A 734 2.20 9.93 -6.15
C CYS A 734 1.53 10.59 -7.39
N THR A 735 1.98 10.24 -8.60
CA THR A 735 1.40 10.65 -9.88
C THR A 735 0.05 9.97 -10.11
N GLU A 736 -1.00 10.75 -10.31
CA GLU A 736 -2.35 10.22 -10.53
C GLU A 736 -2.60 9.90 -12.02
N ALA A 737 -3.09 8.70 -12.29
CA ALA A 737 -3.43 8.23 -13.63
C ALA A 737 -4.72 8.87 -14.17
N TYR A 738 -4.97 8.64 -15.45
CA TYR A 738 -6.23 8.95 -16.12
C TYR A 738 -6.63 10.44 -16.20
N GLY A 739 -5.62 11.32 -16.25
CA GLY A 739 -5.76 12.75 -16.47
C GLY A 739 -6.52 13.50 -15.38
N ARG A 740 -6.41 13.09 -14.11
CA ARG A 740 -7.12 13.75 -12.99
C ARG A 740 -6.35 14.92 -12.38
N TYR A 741 -5.05 14.76 -12.11
CA TYR A 741 -4.19 15.81 -11.53
C TYR A 741 -2.85 15.89 -12.29
N PRO A 742 -2.30 17.09 -12.54
CA PRO A 742 -1.13 17.27 -13.38
C PRO A 742 0.21 17.04 -12.66
N THR A 743 0.28 17.22 -11.33
CA THR A 743 1.51 17.10 -10.55
C THR A 743 2.01 15.66 -10.53
N LYS A 744 3.27 15.46 -10.94
CA LYS A 744 3.95 14.17 -10.93
C LYS A 744 4.77 13.99 -9.66
N CYS A 745 5.08 12.74 -9.33
CA CYS A 745 6.12 12.41 -8.36
C CYS A 745 7.48 12.89 -8.87
N GLY A 746 8.26 13.53 -8.00
CA GLY A 746 9.45 14.30 -8.36
C GLY A 746 9.21 15.81 -8.39
N ASP A 747 8.05 16.25 -8.89
CA ASP A 747 7.61 17.66 -8.89
C ASP A 747 6.67 17.99 -7.70
N CYS A 748 6.34 16.99 -6.87
CA CYS A 748 5.48 17.12 -5.70
C CYS A 748 6.25 17.64 -4.47
N ASN A 749 5.56 18.31 -3.54
CA ASN A 749 6.02 18.48 -2.16
C ASN A 749 5.58 17.29 -1.27
N LEU A 750 6.04 17.26 -0.02
CA LEU A 750 5.68 16.21 0.94
C LEU A 750 4.17 16.08 1.11
N ALA A 751 3.44 17.20 1.16
CA ALA A 751 1.99 17.23 1.31
C ALA A 751 1.27 16.45 0.21
N LYS A 752 1.57 16.74 -1.07
CA LYS A 752 0.99 16.04 -2.23
C LYS A 752 1.39 14.55 -2.27
N HIS A 753 2.57 14.22 -1.75
CA HIS A 753 3.06 12.84 -1.70
C HIS A 753 2.30 11.99 -0.69
N VAL A 754 2.08 12.50 0.53
CA VAL A 754 1.38 11.76 1.60
C VAL A 754 -0.15 11.77 1.44
N TRP A 755 -0.72 12.87 0.93
CA TRP A 755 -2.16 12.93 0.62
C TRP A 755 -2.57 12.07 -0.59
N ALA A 756 -1.62 11.46 -1.30
CA ALA A 756 -1.92 10.44 -2.30
C ALA A 756 -2.52 9.16 -1.69
N PHE A 757 -2.14 8.83 -0.45
CA PHE A 757 -2.62 7.67 0.31
C PHE A 757 -2.77 8.06 1.79
N PRO A 758 -3.84 8.79 2.18
CA PRO A 758 -3.92 9.36 3.52
C PRO A 758 -3.88 8.30 4.63
N PHE A 759 -4.78 7.30 4.56
CA PHE A 759 -4.83 6.18 5.50
C PHE A 759 -3.48 5.44 5.62
N ASP A 760 -2.86 5.11 4.49
CA ASP A 760 -1.60 4.39 4.46
C ASP A 760 -0.44 5.26 4.97
N SER A 761 -0.48 6.58 4.73
CA SER A 761 0.57 7.49 5.19
C SER A 761 0.59 7.61 6.71
N TRP A 762 -0.55 7.87 7.38
CA TRP A 762 -0.60 7.84 8.86
C TRP A 762 -0.13 6.49 9.41
N SER A 763 -0.55 5.40 8.77
CA SER A 763 -0.22 4.01 9.14
C SER A 763 1.30 3.74 9.01
N ILE A 764 1.91 4.21 7.92
CA ILE A 764 3.35 4.09 7.65
C ILE A 764 4.17 5.03 8.51
N SER A 765 3.72 6.27 8.79
CA SER A 765 4.39 7.16 9.75
C SER A 765 4.44 6.57 11.16
N SER A 766 3.31 6.04 11.67
CA SER A 766 3.29 5.31 12.94
C SER A 766 4.26 4.12 12.94
N HIS A 767 4.36 3.40 11.81
CA HIS A 767 5.32 2.30 11.69
C HIS A 767 6.78 2.76 11.61
N HIS A 768 7.09 3.88 10.94
CA HIS A 768 8.42 4.50 10.96
C HIS A 768 8.86 4.89 12.37
N LEU A 769 7.93 5.39 13.19
CA LEU A 769 8.20 5.73 14.60
C LEU A 769 8.39 4.49 15.48
N SER A 770 8.01 3.28 15.03
CA SER A 770 8.38 2.02 15.71
C SER A 770 9.78 1.51 15.36
N ARG A 771 10.34 1.98 14.25
CA ARG A 771 11.63 1.56 13.70
C ARG A 771 12.79 2.38 14.26
N ASP A 772 13.82 1.67 14.66
CA ASP A 772 15.13 2.17 15.05
C ASP A 772 16.04 2.41 13.82
N ARG A 773 17.13 3.17 13.96
CA ARG A 773 18.00 3.59 12.83
C ARG A 773 18.57 2.41 12.04
N HIS A 774 18.95 1.33 12.73
CA HIS A 774 19.53 0.12 12.12
C HIS A 774 18.49 -0.71 11.33
N MET A 775 17.20 -0.37 11.40
CA MET A 775 16.15 -1.04 10.62
C MET A 775 15.88 -0.39 9.25
N TYR A 776 16.71 0.57 8.84
CA TYR A 776 16.71 1.19 7.51
C TYR A 776 17.94 0.74 6.72
N ALA A 777 17.81 0.59 5.40
CA ALA A 777 18.98 0.58 4.53
C ALA A 777 19.51 2.02 4.36
N PRO A 778 20.75 2.23 3.90
CA PRO A 778 21.25 3.55 3.53
C PRO A 778 20.34 4.23 2.50
N ALA A 779 20.09 5.53 2.66
CA ALA A 779 19.24 6.29 1.75
C ALA A 779 20.07 6.69 0.52
N LEU A 780 19.63 6.27 -0.66
CA LEU A 780 20.40 6.41 -1.91
C LEU A 780 19.84 7.49 -2.84
N THR A 781 18.62 7.96 -2.59
CA THR A 781 17.96 9.03 -3.37
C THR A 781 18.06 10.34 -2.63
N ASP A 782 17.65 10.38 -1.36
CA ASP A 782 17.95 11.49 -0.46
C ASP A 782 18.95 11.04 0.61
N LYS A 783 20.24 11.16 0.27
CA LYS A 783 21.34 10.84 1.19
C LYS A 783 21.27 11.61 2.51
N THR A 784 20.61 12.77 2.55
CA THR A 784 20.49 13.57 3.78
C THR A 784 19.60 12.93 4.84
N LEU A 785 18.85 11.87 4.49
CA LEU A 785 18.00 11.04 5.35
C LEU A 785 18.66 9.71 5.77
N THR A 786 19.94 9.48 5.43
CA THR A 786 20.65 8.22 5.71
C THR A 786 20.76 7.96 7.21
N ALA A 787 20.18 6.85 7.67
CA ALA A 787 20.12 6.49 9.09
C ALA A 787 21.32 5.65 9.58
N VAL A 788 21.95 4.87 8.68
CA VAL A 788 23.06 3.93 8.99
C VAL A 788 23.95 3.75 7.76
N GLY A 789 25.21 3.35 7.97
CA GLY A 789 26.24 3.23 6.93
C GLY A 789 27.21 4.42 6.88
N GLN A 790 28.09 4.45 5.88
CA GLN A 790 29.19 5.41 5.76
C GLN A 790 28.73 6.88 5.69
N ASP A 791 27.60 7.15 5.02
CA ASP A 791 27.04 8.51 4.88
C ASP A 791 26.13 8.92 6.07
N ALA A 792 26.04 8.11 7.13
CA ALA A 792 25.15 8.37 8.26
C ALA A 792 25.76 9.32 9.31
N THR A 793 25.03 10.39 9.65
CA THR A 793 25.38 11.38 10.67
C THR A 793 24.25 11.50 11.70
N PRO A 794 24.51 12.04 12.91
CA PRO A 794 23.44 12.35 13.86
C PRO A 794 22.39 13.28 13.25
N SER A 795 22.84 14.28 12.50
CA SER A 795 21.99 15.23 11.78
C SER A 795 21.14 14.58 10.68
N SER A 796 21.66 13.61 9.91
CA SER A 796 20.86 12.92 8.86
C SER A 796 19.80 11.99 9.45
N TRP A 797 20.10 11.37 10.60
CA TRP A 797 19.09 10.62 11.34
C TRP A 797 18.01 11.53 11.92
N MET A 798 18.36 12.68 12.51
CA MET A 798 17.37 13.67 12.95
C MET A 798 16.51 14.17 11.78
N ARG A 799 17.10 14.45 10.61
CA ARG A 799 16.32 14.80 9.40
C ARG A 799 15.32 13.70 9.04
N ASN A 800 15.74 12.44 9.02
CA ASN A 800 14.87 11.29 8.77
C ASN A 800 13.65 11.27 9.72
N ARG A 801 13.87 11.54 11.01
CA ARG A 801 12.80 11.59 12.03
C ARG A 801 11.86 12.78 11.85
N LEU A 802 12.41 13.99 11.67
CA LEU A 802 11.64 15.20 11.45
C LEU A 802 10.85 15.16 10.13
N SER A 803 11.35 14.52 9.06
CA SER A 803 10.57 14.29 7.82
C SER A 803 9.33 13.42 8.06
N VAL A 804 9.43 12.36 8.89
CA VAL A 804 8.28 11.53 9.27
C VAL A 804 7.27 12.33 10.09
N LEU A 805 7.73 13.15 11.02
CA LEU A 805 6.88 14.01 11.85
C LEU A 805 6.22 15.13 11.03
N SER A 806 6.92 15.71 10.04
CA SER A 806 6.39 16.75 9.15
C SER A 806 5.27 16.22 8.25
N ALA A 807 5.43 14.98 7.78
CA ALA A 807 4.37 14.26 7.08
C ALA A 807 3.13 14.06 7.96
N MET A 808 3.30 13.64 9.22
CA MET A 808 2.19 13.52 10.17
C MET A 808 1.53 14.87 10.44
N SER A 809 2.30 15.93 10.67
CA SER A 809 1.78 17.29 10.88
C SER A 809 0.93 17.77 9.69
N THR A 810 1.44 17.58 8.47
CA THR A 810 0.76 17.92 7.21
C THR A 810 -0.56 17.16 7.02
N LEU A 811 -0.60 15.88 7.40
CA LEU A 811 -1.81 15.07 7.39
C LEU A 811 -2.82 15.57 8.45
N HIS A 812 -2.38 15.86 9.68
CA HIS A 812 -3.27 16.40 10.72
C HIS A 812 -3.83 17.78 10.34
N ARG A 813 -3.02 18.73 9.88
CA ARG A 813 -3.47 20.09 9.49
C ARG A 813 -4.64 20.05 8.49
N ALA A 814 -4.55 19.22 7.46
CA ALA A 814 -5.64 19.08 6.49
C ALA A 814 -6.81 18.21 7.00
N ALA A 815 -6.58 17.21 7.87
CA ALA A 815 -7.66 16.47 8.53
C ALA A 815 -8.49 17.36 9.46
N THR A 816 -7.84 18.22 10.23
CA THR A 816 -8.46 19.28 11.05
C THR A 816 -9.33 20.20 10.20
N ALA A 817 -8.77 20.75 9.13
CA ALA A 817 -9.48 21.63 8.22
C ALA A 817 -10.70 20.95 7.56
N MET A 818 -10.60 19.66 7.24
CA MET A 818 -11.73 18.85 6.79
C MET A 818 -12.78 18.68 7.90
N ALA A 819 -12.37 18.36 9.12
CA ALA A 819 -13.26 18.22 10.27
C ALA A 819 -14.00 19.52 10.61
N HIS A 820 -13.38 20.69 10.37
CA HIS A 820 -14.00 22.01 10.58
C HIS A 820 -14.94 22.44 9.45
N SER A 821 -14.70 21.99 8.20
CA SER A 821 -15.57 22.32 7.08
C SER A 821 -16.97 21.69 7.23
N LEU A 822 -17.96 22.50 7.60
CA LEU A 822 -19.36 22.09 7.67
C LEU A 822 -19.88 21.53 6.33
N LYS A 823 -19.34 21.99 5.19
CA LYS A 823 -19.65 21.41 3.88
C LYS A 823 -19.12 19.98 3.75
N PHE A 824 -17.89 19.72 4.19
CA PHE A 824 -17.31 18.38 4.18
C PHE A 824 -18.01 17.42 5.15
N GLN A 825 -18.32 17.88 6.37
CA GLN A 825 -19.12 17.09 7.33
C GLN A 825 -20.45 16.64 6.70
N LYS A 826 -21.20 17.57 6.08
CA LYS A 826 -22.47 17.28 5.41
C LYS A 826 -22.30 16.32 4.22
N ALA A 827 -21.31 16.56 3.36
CA ALA A 827 -21.02 15.75 2.18
C ALA A 827 -20.54 14.32 2.49
N THR A 828 -20.03 14.08 3.70
CA THR A 828 -19.56 12.76 4.17
C THR A 828 -20.53 12.05 5.12
N ALA A 829 -21.61 12.73 5.55
CA ALA A 829 -22.60 12.18 6.49
C ALA A 829 -23.29 10.89 5.99
N TRP A 830 -23.39 10.69 4.67
CA TRP A 830 -23.96 9.48 4.08
C TRP A 830 -23.18 8.20 4.42
N LEU A 831 -21.88 8.29 4.73
CA LEU A 831 -21.00 7.15 5.00
C LEU A 831 -21.40 6.32 6.22
N HIS A 832 -22.20 6.90 7.12
CA HIS A 832 -22.66 6.26 8.36
C HIS A 832 -24.20 6.23 8.49
N LYS A 833 -24.93 6.57 7.43
CA LYS A 833 -26.40 6.52 7.40
C LYS A 833 -26.93 5.13 7.02
N GLY A 834 -26.89 4.21 7.99
CA GLY A 834 -27.65 2.96 7.99
C GLY A 834 -27.10 1.81 7.11
N PRO A 835 -27.45 0.55 7.44
CA PRO A 835 -26.89 -0.64 6.78
C PRO A 835 -27.41 -0.89 5.35
N SER A 836 -28.38 -0.11 4.85
CA SER A 836 -28.96 -0.27 3.51
C SER A 836 -28.06 0.23 2.39
N HIS A 837 -27.14 1.18 2.66
CA HIS A 837 -26.30 1.79 1.62
C HIS A 837 -25.06 0.95 1.25
N THR A 838 -24.48 0.21 2.19
CA THR A 838 -23.33 -0.70 1.93
C THR A 838 -23.73 -1.92 1.08
N LEU A 839 -25.01 -2.28 1.05
CA LEU A 839 -25.55 -3.33 0.18
C LEU A 839 -25.58 -2.96 -1.32
N LEU A 840 -25.45 -1.67 -1.67
CA LEU A 840 -25.59 -1.21 -3.06
C LEU A 840 -24.29 -1.29 -3.87
N ASP A 841 -23.12 -1.18 -3.23
CA ASP A 841 -21.81 -1.50 -3.83
C ASP A 841 -20.77 -1.77 -2.71
N PRO A 842 -20.20 -3.00 -2.61
CA PRO A 842 -19.22 -3.34 -1.58
C PRO A 842 -17.95 -2.48 -1.58
N SER A 843 -17.61 -1.78 -2.68
CA SER A 843 -16.49 -0.83 -2.68
C SER A 843 -16.76 0.42 -1.84
N LEU A 844 -18.01 0.69 -1.46
CA LEU A 844 -18.38 1.83 -0.63
C LEU A 844 -18.03 1.63 0.86
N SER A 845 -17.85 0.38 1.32
CA SER A 845 -17.41 0.12 2.70
C SER A 845 -15.95 0.52 2.94
N ARG A 846 -15.15 0.64 1.87
CA ARG A 846 -13.72 0.98 1.91
C ARG A 846 -13.35 2.37 1.40
N VAL A 847 -14.32 3.25 1.07
CA VAL A 847 -14.05 4.59 0.50
C VAL A 847 -13.13 5.46 1.36
N LYS A 848 -13.09 5.22 2.68
CA LYS A 848 -12.20 5.91 3.62
C LYS A 848 -10.72 5.50 3.49
N LEU A 849 -10.46 4.31 2.94
CA LEU A 849 -9.13 3.71 2.81
C LEU A 849 -8.52 3.92 1.41
N GLY A 850 -9.23 4.64 0.54
CA GLY A 850 -8.80 4.89 -0.83
C GLY A 850 -7.65 5.88 -0.93
N GLY A 851 -6.77 5.64 -1.91
CA GLY A 851 -5.77 6.59 -2.39
C GLY A 851 -5.98 6.95 -3.86
N ILE A 852 -4.94 7.46 -4.51
CA ILE A 852 -4.99 7.78 -5.95
C ILE A 852 -4.97 6.53 -6.84
N HIS A 853 -5.48 6.66 -8.08
CA HIS A 853 -5.12 5.72 -9.14
C HIS A 853 -3.66 5.97 -9.51
N ARG A 854 -2.75 5.04 -9.17
CA ARG A 854 -1.32 5.23 -9.46
C ARG A 854 -1.05 5.17 -10.96
N ALA A 855 -0.30 6.14 -11.47
CA ALA A 855 0.31 6.03 -12.79
C ALA A 855 1.53 5.08 -12.80
N GLN A 856 2.06 4.72 -11.64
CA GLN A 856 3.10 3.70 -11.46
C GLN A 856 2.78 2.42 -12.28
N PRO A 857 3.66 1.97 -13.18
CA PRO A 857 3.51 0.68 -13.89
C PRO A 857 3.56 -0.51 -12.93
N CYS A 858 2.75 -1.55 -13.16
CA CYS A 858 2.74 -2.79 -12.37
C CYS A 858 2.73 -2.57 -10.84
N SER A 859 2.02 -1.53 -10.41
CA SER A 859 1.99 -1.01 -9.05
C SER A 859 1.28 -1.92 -8.06
N HIS A 860 0.33 -2.71 -8.55
CA HIS A 860 -0.38 -3.72 -7.77
C HIS A 860 0.28 -5.09 -7.91
N TYR A 861 0.33 -5.84 -6.80
CA TYR A 861 0.96 -7.16 -6.75
C TYR A 861 0.40 -8.20 -7.76
N PHE A 862 -0.82 -7.94 -8.26
CA PHE A 862 -1.53 -8.75 -9.24
C PHE A 862 -1.96 -7.91 -10.47
N GLU A 863 -1.21 -6.88 -10.84
CA GLU A 863 -1.50 -6.07 -12.04
C GLU A 863 -1.03 -6.73 -13.34
N ALA A 864 -0.05 -7.63 -13.26
CA ALA A 864 0.58 -8.24 -14.42
C ALA A 864 -0.28 -9.36 -15.04
N GLY A 865 -1.24 -8.97 -15.86
CA GLY A 865 -2.01 -9.87 -16.75
C GLY A 865 -1.20 -10.56 -17.86
N VAL A 866 0.12 -10.37 -17.85
CA VAL A 866 1.11 -11.07 -18.67
C VAL A 866 1.97 -11.89 -17.73
N TYR A 867 1.99 -13.22 -17.91
CA TYR A 867 2.71 -14.17 -17.02
C TYR A 867 4.24 -13.96 -16.97
N ASN A 868 4.75 -13.01 -17.72
CA ASN A 868 6.14 -12.85 -18.13
C ASN A 868 6.91 -11.77 -17.33
N HIS A 869 6.21 -10.80 -16.73
CA HIS A 869 6.84 -9.64 -16.06
C HIS A 869 6.61 -9.60 -14.53
N TYR A 870 6.22 -10.72 -13.94
CA TYR A 870 5.88 -10.80 -12.51
C TYR A 870 7.12 -10.71 -11.59
N PHE A 871 8.29 -11.13 -12.08
CA PHE A 871 9.50 -11.29 -11.28
C PHE A 871 10.53 -10.15 -11.44
N ILE A 872 10.47 -9.42 -12.55
CA ILE A 872 11.39 -8.34 -12.90
C ILE A 872 10.76 -7.45 -14.00
N ALA A 873 11.11 -6.17 -14.01
CA ALA A 873 10.67 -5.21 -15.03
C ALA A 873 11.42 -5.41 -16.37
N PRO A 874 10.78 -5.10 -17.52
CA PRO A 874 11.38 -5.33 -18.84
C PRO A 874 12.59 -4.42 -19.14
N TRP A 875 12.78 -3.34 -18.38
CA TRP A 875 13.92 -2.44 -18.50
C TRP A 875 15.12 -2.81 -17.61
N ALA A 876 15.04 -3.87 -16.80
CA ALA A 876 16.01 -4.13 -15.73
C ALA A 876 17.47 -4.32 -16.17
N THR A 877 17.71 -4.74 -17.42
CA THR A 877 19.05 -4.90 -18.00
C THR A 877 19.68 -3.60 -18.51
N LEU A 878 18.92 -2.50 -18.53
CA LEU A 878 19.36 -1.21 -19.07
C LEU A 878 20.14 -0.37 -18.04
N THR A 879 20.89 0.64 -18.49
CA THR A 879 21.48 1.66 -17.59
C THR A 879 20.41 2.38 -16.77
N ARG A 880 20.71 2.81 -15.53
CA ARG A 880 19.74 3.48 -14.63
C ARG A 880 19.00 4.64 -15.32
N ARG A 881 19.70 5.46 -16.11
CA ARG A 881 19.11 6.53 -16.93
C ARG A 881 18.03 6.00 -17.89
N LYS A 882 18.30 4.89 -18.57
CA LYS A 882 17.37 4.23 -19.51
C LYS A 882 16.24 3.49 -18.79
N GLN A 883 16.49 2.91 -17.63
CA GLN A 883 15.45 2.34 -16.76
C GLN A 883 14.44 3.41 -16.34
N VAL A 884 14.92 4.56 -15.85
CA VAL A 884 14.05 5.71 -15.49
C VAL A 884 13.29 6.22 -16.71
N GLN A 885 13.96 6.43 -17.84
CA GLN A 885 13.30 6.87 -19.08
C GLN A 885 12.19 5.90 -19.54
N ALA A 886 12.38 4.58 -19.40
CA ALA A 886 11.37 3.57 -19.72
C ALA A 886 10.20 3.56 -18.71
N TYR A 887 10.50 3.70 -17.42
CA TYR A 887 9.51 3.82 -16.35
C TYR A 887 8.60 5.05 -16.55
N GLU A 888 9.21 6.22 -16.75
CA GLU A 888 8.50 7.48 -16.93
C GLU A 888 7.65 7.49 -18.19
N LEU A 889 8.14 6.89 -19.29
CA LEU A 889 7.36 6.73 -20.52
C LEU A 889 6.06 5.94 -20.27
N GLN A 890 6.12 4.84 -19.50
CA GLN A 890 4.93 4.05 -19.17
C GLN A 890 4.02 4.76 -18.17
N ARG A 891 4.58 5.43 -17.15
CA ARG A 891 3.84 6.25 -16.19
C ARG A 891 3.07 7.36 -16.91
N ASP A 892 3.76 8.17 -17.69
CA ASP A 892 3.18 9.31 -18.40
C ASP A 892 2.19 8.85 -19.49
N GLY A 893 2.40 7.66 -20.08
CA GLY A 893 1.40 6.99 -20.92
C GLY A 893 0.09 6.71 -20.17
N ARG A 894 0.16 6.21 -18.93
CA ARG A 894 -1.02 5.98 -18.06
C ARG A 894 -1.70 7.27 -17.60
N VAL A 895 -0.94 8.34 -17.38
CA VAL A 895 -1.49 9.69 -17.09
C VAL A 895 -2.34 10.18 -18.26
N LYS A 896 -1.88 9.98 -19.51
CA LYS A 896 -2.57 10.43 -20.74
C LYS A 896 -3.82 9.63 -21.11
N LEU A 897 -4.06 8.46 -20.52
CA LEU A 897 -5.26 7.68 -20.79
C LEU A 897 -6.54 8.44 -20.33
N PRO A 898 -7.65 8.40 -21.07
CA PRO A 898 -8.86 9.13 -20.66
C PRO A 898 -9.61 8.47 -19.49
N ASP A 899 -9.51 7.14 -19.35
CA ASP A 899 -10.17 6.28 -18.35
C ASP A 899 -9.57 4.85 -18.42
N ILE A 900 -9.93 3.97 -17.50
CA ILE A 900 -9.50 2.56 -17.46
C ILE A 900 -9.95 1.83 -18.76
N PRO A 901 -9.04 1.14 -19.48
CA PRO A 901 -9.35 0.43 -20.72
C PRO A 901 -10.41 -0.66 -20.58
N SER A 902 -11.20 -0.88 -21.65
CA SER A 902 -12.35 -1.77 -21.61
C SER A 902 -12.03 -3.27 -21.64
N LEU A 903 -10.86 -3.66 -22.16
CA LEU A 903 -10.37 -5.04 -22.12
C LEU A 903 -10.03 -5.49 -20.69
N SER A 904 -9.38 -4.61 -19.92
CA SER A 904 -9.05 -4.79 -18.50
C SER A 904 -10.28 -5.02 -17.61
N ARG A 905 -11.48 -4.61 -18.06
CA ARG A 905 -12.74 -4.73 -17.28
C ARG A 905 -13.35 -6.13 -17.23
N LYS A 906 -12.89 -7.06 -18.08
CA LYS A 906 -13.48 -8.42 -18.15
C LYS A 906 -12.62 -9.51 -17.50
N ARG A 907 -11.34 -9.23 -17.21
CA ARG A 907 -10.32 -10.03 -16.51
C ARG A 907 -9.13 -9.10 -16.27
N ARG A 908 -8.51 -9.03 -15.07
CA ARG A 908 -7.15 -8.45 -14.96
C ARG A 908 -6.09 -9.30 -15.69
N PHE A 909 -6.38 -10.57 -15.96
CA PHE A 909 -5.45 -11.56 -16.51
C PHE A 909 -5.85 -12.14 -17.88
N ALA A 910 -6.22 -11.30 -18.86
CA ALA A 910 -6.37 -11.77 -20.23
C ALA A 910 -5.98 -10.75 -21.31
N ARG A 911 -4.83 -11.02 -21.94
CA ARG A 911 -4.38 -10.69 -23.30
C ARG A 911 -4.54 -9.24 -23.83
N HIS A 912 -3.40 -8.72 -24.30
CA HIS A 912 -3.13 -7.48 -25.06
C HIS A 912 -3.08 -6.16 -24.27
N THR A 913 -1.88 -5.59 -24.19
CA THR A 913 -1.41 -4.69 -25.27
C THR A 913 -0.15 -5.31 -25.88
N GLU A 914 0.00 -5.32 -27.20
CA GLU A 914 1.26 -5.75 -27.83
C GLU A 914 2.32 -4.67 -27.63
N MET A 915 3.27 -4.93 -26.73
CA MET A 915 4.59 -4.33 -26.79
C MET A 915 5.44 -5.14 -27.77
N SER A 916 6.38 -4.51 -28.46
CA SER A 916 7.27 -5.20 -29.41
C SER A 916 7.92 -6.42 -28.75
N GLU A 917 7.86 -7.55 -29.44
CA GLU A 917 8.12 -8.88 -28.88
C GLU A 917 9.48 -8.99 -28.18
N SER A 918 9.47 -9.64 -27.01
CA SER A 918 10.66 -10.21 -26.36
C SER A 918 10.26 -11.50 -25.65
N ASN A 919 11.12 -12.53 -25.78
CA ASN A 919 10.78 -13.93 -25.53
C ASN A 919 10.85 -14.33 -24.04
N TYR A 920 9.98 -13.74 -23.23
CA TYR A 920 9.89 -14.08 -21.80
C TYR A 920 9.19 -15.44 -21.57
N PRO A 921 9.72 -16.31 -20.68
CA PRO A 921 9.06 -17.54 -20.27
C PRO A 921 7.89 -17.29 -19.30
N ASP A 922 6.82 -18.07 -19.43
CA ASP A 922 5.62 -17.95 -18.61
C ASP A 922 5.68 -18.78 -17.29
N PHE A 923 4.62 -18.71 -16.47
CA PHE A 923 4.47 -19.54 -15.26
C PHE A 923 4.30 -21.06 -15.54
N SER A 924 4.36 -21.51 -16.79
CA SER A 924 4.44 -22.93 -17.16
C SER A 924 5.85 -23.36 -17.59
N GLY A 925 6.78 -22.40 -17.75
CA GLY A 925 8.14 -22.62 -18.22
C GLY A 925 8.26 -22.74 -19.74
N GLN A 926 7.29 -22.24 -20.51
CA GLN A 926 7.32 -22.27 -21.97
C GLN A 926 7.62 -20.89 -22.56
N SER A 927 8.53 -20.85 -23.54
CA SER A 927 8.71 -19.69 -24.42
C SER A 927 7.61 -19.71 -25.48
N THR A 928 6.91 -18.59 -25.65
CA THR A 928 5.78 -18.51 -26.60
C THR A 928 6.24 -18.03 -27.97
N LEU A 929 7.03 -18.86 -28.67
CA LEU A 929 7.33 -18.64 -30.08
C LEU A 929 6.11 -19.03 -30.93
N LEU A 930 5.39 -18.03 -31.43
CA LEU A 930 4.50 -18.20 -32.57
C LEU A 930 5.28 -17.86 -33.85
N GLN A 931 5.81 -18.88 -34.51
CA GLN A 931 6.38 -18.71 -35.84
C GLN A 931 5.29 -18.25 -36.82
N SER A 932 5.54 -17.12 -37.47
CA SER A 932 4.88 -16.72 -38.70
C SER A 932 5.42 -17.55 -39.86
N ASP A 933 4.60 -18.46 -40.38
CA ASP A 933 4.74 -19.01 -41.72
C ASP A 933 3.50 -18.62 -42.52
N ASP A 934 3.66 -17.61 -43.38
CA ASP A 934 2.71 -17.32 -44.45
C ASP A 934 2.93 -18.33 -45.58
N THR A 935 1.89 -19.09 -45.95
CA THR A 935 1.45 -19.27 -47.36
C THR A 935 0.29 -20.29 -47.49
N VAL A 936 -0.44 -20.16 -48.61
CA VAL A 936 -1.52 -21.05 -49.12
C VAL A 936 -2.87 -20.98 -48.39
N PHE A 937 -3.60 -19.91 -48.68
CA PHE A 937 -5.07 -19.87 -48.59
C PHE A 937 -5.71 -20.64 -49.77
N VAL A 938 -6.66 -21.53 -49.50
CA VAL A 938 -7.71 -21.97 -50.44
C VAL A 938 -9.05 -22.01 -49.69
N ILE A 939 -10.01 -21.19 -50.13
CA ILE A 939 -11.29 -20.87 -49.48
C ILE A 939 -12.31 -20.48 -50.58
N PRO A 940 -13.66 -20.63 -50.47
CA PRO A 940 -14.54 -21.25 -49.46
C PRO A 940 -15.51 -22.33 -50.04
N PRO A 941 -16.44 -22.87 -49.22
CA PRO A 941 -17.81 -22.35 -49.33
C PRO A 941 -18.37 -21.70 -48.04
N CYS A 942 -19.06 -20.58 -48.21
CA CYS A 942 -19.99 -19.97 -47.24
C CYS A 942 -19.46 -19.43 -45.89
N HIS A 943 -18.33 -18.71 -45.87
CA HIS A 943 -18.12 -17.59 -44.94
C HIS A 943 -17.61 -16.37 -45.75
N HIS A 944 -18.06 -15.17 -45.39
CA HIS A 944 -18.00 -14.00 -46.28
C HIS A 944 -16.56 -13.54 -46.59
N HIS A 945 -16.20 -13.55 -47.88
CA HIS A 945 -15.10 -12.78 -48.44
C HIS A 945 -15.67 -11.70 -49.37
N ILE A 946 -15.23 -10.46 -49.16
CA ILE A 946 -15.03 -9.46 -50.22
C ILE A 946 -13.56 -9.05 -50.09
N GLY A 947 -12.83 -9.07 -51.19
CA GLY A 947 -11.39 -8.84 -51.21
C GLY A 947 -11.01 -7.37 -51.05
N MET A 948 -9.75 -7.13 -50.69
CA MET A 948 -9.12 -5.85 -51.00
C MET A 948 -8.62 -5.91 -52.45
N ASP A 949 -9.22 -5.11 -53.32
CA ASP A 949 -8.44 -4.50 -54.38
C ASP A 949 -7.63 -3.33 -53.81
N ARG A 950 -6.53 -3.01 -54.50
CA ARG A 950 -5.48 -2.06 -54.09
C ARG A 950 -6.01 -0.66 -53.74
N VAL A 951 -5.32 0.04 -52.83
CA VAL A 951 -4.37 1.14 -53.15
C VAL A 951 -3.86 1.81 -51.85
N ASP A 952 -2.52 1.91 -51.76
CA ASP A 952 -1.63 2.84 -51.05
C ASP A 952 -1.93 3.38 -49.64
N GLY A 953 -0.89 3.38 -48.77
CA GLY A 953 -0.95 4.16 -47.51
C GLY A 953 -0.05 3.73 -46.33
N CYS A 954 0.91 2.81 -46.48
CA CYS A 954 1.85 2.52 -45.40
C CYS A 954 2.93 3.61 -45.29
N GLN A 955 2.76 4.56 -44.37
CA GLN A 955 3.87 5.36 -43.82
C GLN A 955 3.94 5.21 -42.30
N SER A 956 5.18 5.18 -41.82
CA SER A 956 5.57 4.95 -40.44
C SER A 956 5.79 6.26 -39.70
N ASP A 957 4.96 6.56 -38.70
CA ASP A 957 5.12 7.77 -37.87
C ASP A 957 6.17 7.58 -36.76
N SER A 958 7.43 7.45 -37.19
CA SER A 958 8.58 7.88 -36.41
C SER A 958 9.02 9.25 -36.94
N HIS A 959 9.16 10.23 -36.02
CA HIS A 959 9.44 11.66 -36.24
C HIS A 959 8.24 12.52 -36.68
N PHE A 960 7.99 13.60 -35.92
CA PHE A 960 7.83 14.95 -36.48
C PHE A 960 8.09 16.03 -35.40
N THR A 961 8.87 17.05 -35.77
CA THR A 961 8.98 18.35 -35.09
C THR A 961 7.84 19.29 -35.55
N PRO A 962 7.54 20.39 -34.83
CA PRO A 962 6.27 21.11 -34.98
C PRO A 962 6.29 22.22 -36.04
N THR A 963 5.21 22.29 -36.84
CA THR A 963 4.61 23.43 -37.60
C THR A 963 3.66 22.80 -38.64
N SER A 964 2.57 23.40 -39.13
CA SER A 964 1.71 24.49 -38.63
C SER A 964 0.45 24.51 -39.50
N GLU A 965 -0.74 24.28 -38.94
CA GLU A 965 -2.05 24.78 -39.42
C GLU A 965 -3.22 24.24 -38.56
N THR A 966 -4.08 25.15 -38.10
CA THR A 966 -5.45 24.91 -37.61
C THR A 966 -6.44 25.33 -38.72
N PRO A 967 -7.77 25.08 -38.69
CA PRO A 967 -8.67 24.64 -37.61
C PRO A 967 -9.56 23.40 -38.04
N ALA A 968 -10.66 22.94 -37.40
CA ALA A 968 -11.65 23.63 -36.59
C ALA A 968 -12.53 22.78 -35.64
N HIS A 969 -12.99 23.44 -34.58
CA HIS A 969 -14.16 23.17 -33.71
C HIS A 969 -14.38 21.79 -33.07
N ILE A 970 -13.80 21.61 -31.87
CA ILE A 970 -14.57 21.15 -30.69
C ILE A 970 -14.27 22.11 -29.53
N CYS A 971 -15.30 22.52 -28.79
CA CYS A 971 -15.24 23.60 -27.82
C CYS A 971 -14.47 23.22 -26.54
N ALA A 972 -13.53 24.08 -26.11
CA ALA A 972 -12.80 23.96 -24.86
C ALA A 972 -12.83 25.26 -24.07
N SER A 973 -13.03 25.17 -22.74
CA SER A 973 -12.73 26.23 -21.76
C SER A 973 -12.70 25.61 -20.35
N GLY A 974 -11.60 25.67 -19.60
CA GLY A 974 -10.26 26.11 -20.01
C GLY A 974 -9.19 25.59 -19.04
N CYS A 975 -7.98 25.39 -19.58
CA CYS A 975 -6.75 25.22 -18.81
C CYS A 975 -5.76 26.29 -19.27
N GLY A 976 -5.14 27.01 -18.34
CA GLY A 976 -4.07 27.95 -18.67
C GLY A 976 -2.81 27.21 -19.12
N SER A 977 -2.21 27.67 -20.21
CA SER A 977 -0.91 27.15 -20.68
C SER A 977 0.22 27.64 -19.79
N SER A 978 1.27 26.82 -19.65
CA SER A 978 2.49 27.15 -18.94
C SER A 978 3.29 28.28 -19.60
N THR A 979 3.73 29.26 -18.82
CA THR A 979 4.91 30.09 -19.11
C THR A 979 5.80 30.13 -17.88
N ARG A 980 7.10 29.86 -18.07
CA ARG A 980 8.13 30.09 -17.05
C ARG A 980 8.33 31.58 -16.87
N ASN A 981 7.87 32.14 -15.75
CA ASN A 981 8.59 33.08 -14.88
C ASN A 981 7.69 33.50 -13.71
N THR A 982 8.28 33.64 -12.54
CA THR A 982 7.64 34.15 -11.33
C THR A 982 7.62 35.68 -11.29
N ALA A 983 6.70 36.21 -10.48
CA ALA A 983 6.50 37.61 -10.09
C ALA A 983 5.64 38.51 -11.02
N GLU A 984 4.76 39.24 -10.35
CA GLU A 984 3.94 40.40 -10.76
C GLU A 984 2.70 40.23 -11.66
N CYS A 985 1.76 41.17 -11.44
CA CYS A 985 0.56 41.50 -12.23
C CYS A 985 -0.67 40.57 -12.20
N ALA A 986 -1.59 40.84 -11.26
CA ALA A 986 -2.98 41.19 -11.60
C ALA A 986 -3.68 41.87 -10.40
N SER A 987 -3.95 43.18 -10.50
CA SER A 987 -4.71 43.95 -9.50
C SER A 987 -6.22 43.74 -9.62
N GLY A 988 -6.96 43.94 -8.52
CA GLY A 988 -8.38 43.57 -8.39
C GLY A 988 -9.40 44.42 -9.15
N GLU A 989 -8.99 45.29 -10.07
CA GLU A 989 -9.89 46.21 -10.78
C GLU A 989 -10.41 45.65 -12.12
N THR A 990 -9.64 44.79 -12.79
CA THR A 990 -10.02 44.21 -14.09
C THR A 990 -11.22 43.25 -14.02
N ILE A 991 -11.50 42.69 -12.83
CA ILE A 991 -12.60 41.74 -12.61
C ILE A 991 -13.97 42.45 -12.60
N LYS A 992 -14.06 43.65 -12.02
CA LYS A 992 -15.33 44.39 -11.90
C LYS A 992 -15.90 44.87 -13.25
N ALA A 993 -15.04 45.11 -14.24
CA ALA A 993 -15.47 45.50 -15.59
C ALA A 993 -16.19 44.35 -16.34
N ALA A 994 -15.78 43.10 -16.11
CA ALA A 994 -16.39 41.92 -16.74
C ALA A 994 -17.76 41.57 -16.14
N GLU A 995 -17.96 41.80 -14.83
CA GLU A 995 -19.23 41.54 -14.16
C GLU A 995 -20.35 42.50 -14.63
N MET A 996 -20.03 43.78 -14.89
CA MET A 996 -21.02 44.75 -15.38
C MET A 996 -21.51 44.47 -16.81
N ALA A 997 -20.66 43.91 -17.68
CA ALA A 997 -21.06 43.59 -19.06
C ALA A 997 -22.06 42.42 -19.16
N THR A 998 -22.08 41.54 -18.16
CA THR A 998 -22.90 40.31 -18.19
C THR A 998 -24.31 40.53 -17.62
N ALA A 999 -24.54 41.59 -16.85
CA ALA A 999 -25.85 41.93 -16.26
C ALA A 999 -26.82 42.60 -17.25
N ALA A 1000 -26.35 43.13 -18.39
CA ALA A 1000 -27.17 43.87 -19.35
C ALA A 1000 -28.01 43.00 -20.30
N ALA A 1001 -27.86 41.67 -20.26
CA ALA A 1001 -28.44 40.73 -21.23
C ALA A 1001 -29.67 39.94 -20.74
N SER A 1002 -30.36 40.39 -19.68
CA SER A 1002 -31.48 39.61 -19.08
C SER A 1002 -32.69 40.45 -18.63
N ALA A 1003 -32.92 41.62 -19.23
CA ALA A 1003 -34.00 42.54 -18.86
C ALA A 1003 -34.90 42.95 -20.04
N VAL A 1004 -35.55 41.99 -20.71
CA VAL A 1004 -36.70 42.26 -21.62
C VAL A 1004 -37.79 41.17 -21.46
N ALA A 1005 -38.61 41.27 -20.42
CA ALA A 1005 -39.99 40.77 -20.39
C ALA A 1005 -40.73 41.20 -19.09
N ALA A 1006 -42.01 41.52 -19.22
CA ALA A 1006 -42.99 41.83 -18.16
C ALA A 1006 -42.82 43.17 -17.39
N THR A 1007 -43.91 43.95 -17.44
CA THR A 1007 -44.07 45.32 -16.94
C THR A 1007 -44.95 45.39 -15.67
N SER A 1008 -45.02 46.59 -15.07
CA SER A 1008 -45.82 47.00 -13.89
C SER A 1008 -45.28 46.51 -12.52
N SER A 1009 -45.31 47.30 -11.45
CA SER A 1009 -45.96 48.60 -11.20
C SER A 1009 -45.05 49.61 -10.45
N ALA A 1010 -45.47 50.88 -10.36
CA ALA A 1010 -44.78 51.97 -9.66
C ALA A 1010 -44.31 51.60 -8.22
N SER A 1011 -43.26 52.24 -7.68
CA SER A 1011 -43.44 53.44 -6.83
C SER A 1011 -42.12 54.08 -6.33
N TYR A 1012 -42.12 55.42 -6.25
CA TYR A 1012 -41.39 56.37 -5.36
C TYR A 1012 -40.59 55.81 -4.15
N SER A 1013 -39.53 56.45 -3.60
CA SER A 1013 -38.70 57.63 -3.94
C SER A 1013 -37.68 57.86 -2.79
N SER A 1014 -36.49 58.43 -3.05
CA SER A 1014 -35.82 59.50 -2.25
C SER A 1014 -34.29 59.53 -2.43
N CYS A 1015 -33.72 60.69 -2.17
CA CYS A 1015 -32.40 61.18 -2.57
C CYS A 1015 -31.46 61.51 -1.39
N GLY A 1016 -30.17 61.69 -1.69
CA GLY A 1016 -29.16 62.38 -0.85
C GLY A 1016 -28.02 61.48 -0.35
N GLY A 1017 -26.75 61.90 -0.34
CA GLY A 1017 -26.14 63.14 -0.86
C GLY A 1017 -24.81 63.49 -0.19
N GLY A 1018 -23.80 63.93 -0.97
CA GLY A 1018 -22.52 64.53 -0.50
C GLY A 1018 -21.48 63.55 0.10
N GLY A 1019 -20.17 63.83 0.11
CA GLY A 1019 -19.42 64.90 -0.59
C GLY A 1019 -18.12 65.31 0.12
N SER A 1020 -17.04 65.55 -0.66
CA SER A 1020 -15.79 66.28 -0.28
C SER A 1020 -14.82 65.59 0.72
N SER A 1021 -13.50 65.84 0.78
CA SER A 1021 -12.59 66.72 0.00
C SER A 1021 -11.10 66.23 -0.05
N CYS A 1022 -10.24 66.97 -0.77
CA CYS A 1022 -8.76 66.98 -0.89
C CYS A 1022 -7.91 66.73 0.40
N GLY A 1023 -6.59 66.45 0.42
CA GLY A 1023 -5.45 66.40 -0.53
C GLY A 1023 -4.14 66.09 0.27
N GLY A 1024 -2.86 66.17 -0.17
CA GLY A 1024 -2.19 66.48 -1.47
C GLY A 1024 -0.68 66.83 -1.26
N SER A 1025 0.22 66.63 -2.26
CA SER A 1025 1.70 66.91 -2.27
C SER A 1025 2.59 66.01 -1.36
N SER A 1026 3.92 65.81 -1.50
CA SER A 1026 5.02 66.32 -2.37
C SER A 1026 6.18 65.27 -2.48
N SER A 1027 6.74 64.94 -3.66
CA SER A 1027 7.99 65.46 -4.31
C SER A 1027 9.36 64.88 -3.85
N CYS A 1028 10.19 64.47 -4.86
CA CYS A 1028 11.68 64.34 -4.95
C CYS A 1028 12.53 63.68 -3.83
N GLY A 1029 13.61 62.91 -4.09
CA GLY A 1029 14.23 62.39 -5.33
C GLY A 1029 15.74 62.03 -5.17
N GLY A 1030 16.33 61.25 -6.09
CA GLY A 1030 17.78 61.28 -6.43
C GLY A 1030 18.76 60.19 -5.91
N GLY A 1031 19.52 59.57 -6.84
CA GLY A 1031 20.85 58.93 -6.67
C GLY A 1031 20.91 57.54 -5.97
N GLY A 1032 21.90 56.66 -6.22
CA GLY A 1032 22.99 56.64 -7.22
C GLY A 1032 24.25 55.90 -6.74
N GLY A 1033 24.64 54.78 -7.39
CA GLY A 1033 25.85 53.97 -7.06
C GLY A 1033 25.72 53.11 -5.78
N GLY A 1034 26.55 52.08 -5.51
CA GLY A 1034 27.61 51.44 -6.30
C GLY A 1034 28.53 50.57 -5.42
N SER A 1035 28.96 49.40 -5.93
CA SER A 1035 30.10 48.57 -5.47
C SER A 1035 30.15 47.91 -4.07
N SER A 1036 30.10 46.57 -4.11
CA SER A 1036 31.08 45.60 -3.58
C SER A 1036 31.21 45.24 -2.08
N CYS A 1037 31.48 43.94 -1.88
CA CYS A 1037 32.29 43.29 -0.82
C CYS A 1037 31.98 43.51 0.66
N GLY A 1038 31.80 42.41 1.40
CA GLY A 1038 31.97 42.42 2.87
C GLY A 1038 31.32 41.24 3.58
N SER A 1039 32.10 40.21 3.91
CA SER A 1039 31.67 39.05 4.70
C SER A 1039 31.31 39.42 6.14
N SER A 1040 30.27 38.78 6.70
CA SER A 1040 30.24 38.15 8.03
C SER A 1040 29.05 37.20 8.12
#